data_AF-A0A416MEA7-F1
#
_entry.id   AF-A0A416MEA7-F1
#
_cell.length_a   1.000
_cell.length_b   1.000
_cell.length_c   1.000
_cell.angle_alpha   90.00
_cell.angle_beta   90.00
_cell.angle_gamma   90.00
#
_symmetry.space_group_name_H-M   'P 1'
#
loop_
_entity.id
_entity.type
_entity.pdbx_description
1 polymer ?
#
loop_
_entity_poly.entity_id
_entity_poly.type
_entity_poly.pdbx_seq_one_letter_code
_entity_poly.pdbx_strand_id
1 'polypeptide(L)'
;MIDSNRNHAMELEEDDKKNYVLPVLQRMKSEYNAAQVFFENQEYHDEATSRQLYLSMMAEGILQLLQRLNARYESVGLRVTIAQRQDVTAEAGNQRIRENEYKKALEYCIKRKQRERRAMLHPDCEVSFEICRASDSMRLQLADFACNTRLTRDSHAFKDVRSEVEALYSTAFLFTLTEVGSQNFIQQCLAQNNYSDAILELYTTKDNLEHGKILSLMAERMKNCSYRLIKSQMKNCVADLLVYALNEDDYEVGEALLKNLLDELIPFLKKNGMPQEHLHFSILLNLSDMYLREGDIYEANRTLEKCRRVQEQFGNYLEELMTYYQLVEKEALLAIDQFCFEEGRQKMKTARQLFEHIMKFIEKDELLSMRFPVMKSEYYGDALCMEIYAMLFQQRFHPELYSEMCRLSDIALNQYPGGEGELERHRQYRSHIELEAGKYKSAMKWLAGAICLPDEEPSEEMISKFLRTVVNGQEMIGAKYYLMYYLLILARTAREDKEFARMMFLELKKNKNLMELGGLLKKTEEDLNGDISLEGIQMTDSGISYHPEEIIFWKYGEYLASIGNTSDAIGYFTSALNVCWKYNNYLTLNLTGLGIAAERIVLFCRTNNRKAAKNAYKRLLEACESLQAEMLPNQTREFVQQISKMLEEGKNVQGGFDEKKLLEIANMVTY
;
A
#
# COMPACT_ATOMS: atom_id res chain seq x y z
N MET A 1 -30.96 -29.48 25.08
CA MET A 1 -31.20 -30.03 23.73
C MET A 1 -30.36 -31.28 23.47
N ILE A 2 -29.14 -31.36 24.02
CA ILE A 2 -28.28 -32.56 23.95
C ILE A 2 -28.11 -33.16 25.35
N ASP A 3 -28.22 -34.48 25.45
CA ASP A 3 -27.91 -35.35 26.58
C ASP A 3 -26.39 -35.58 26.68
N SER A 4 -25.82 -35.40 27.87
CA SER A 4 -24.39 -35.59 28.15
C SER A 4 -23.89 -37.01 27.87
N ASN A 5 -24.78 -38.01 27.91
CA ASN A 5 -24.45 -39.41 27.61
C ASN A 5 -24.56 -39.74 26.11
N ARG A 6 -25.01 -38.80 25.29
CA ARG A 6 -25.19 -38.95 23.83
C ARG A 6 -24.62 -37.72 23.13
N ASN A 7 -23.32 -37.50 23.29
CA ASN A 7 -22.65 -36.27 22.86
C ASN A 7 -21.67 -36.44 21.68
N HIS A 8 -21.43 -37.67 21.21
CA HIS A 8 -20.62 -37.96 20.02
C HIS A 8 -21.34 -38.94 19.08
N ALA A 9 -21.72 -38.47 17.88
CA ALA A 9 -22.54 -39.24 16.95
C ALA A 9 -21.89 -40.52 16.41
N MET A 10 -20.55 -40.59 16.41
CA MET A 10 -19.84 -41.79 15.96
C MET A 10 -19.98 -42.96 16.95
N GLU A 11 -20.24 -42.67 18.22
CA GLU A 11 -20.38 -43.65 19.31
C GLU A 11 -21.84 -44.09 19.52
N LEU A 12 -22.78 -43.52 18.77
CA LEU A 12 -24.21 -43.83 18.87
C LEU A 12 -24.62 -45.00 17.97
N GLU A 13 -25.47 -45.86 18.51
CA GLU A 13 -26.13 -46.94 17.77
C GLU A 13 -27.10 -46.40 16.69
N GLU A 14 -27.43 -47.22 15.70
CA GLU A 14 -28.29 -46.83 14.57
C GLU A 14 -29.66 -46.26 15.03
N ASP A 15 -30.26 -46.87 16.05
CA ASP A 15 -31.53 -46.43 16.61
C ASP A 15 -31.44 -45.04 17.28
N ASP A 16 -30.30 -44.71 17.90
CA ASP A 16 -30.09 -43.40 18.52
C ASP A 16 -29.82 -42.31 17.47
N LYS A 17 -29.17 -42.66 16.35
CA LYS A 17 -29.04 -41.73 15.21
C LYS A 17 -30.40 -41.35 14.62
N LYS A 18 -31.30 -42.34 14.47
CA LYS A 18 -32.65 -42.11 13.94
C LYS A 18 -33.57 -41.42 14.94
N ASN A 19 -33.65 -41.91 16.17
CA ASN A 19 -34.70 -41.49 17.11
C ASN A 19 -34.29 -40.31 18.00
N TYR A 20 -33.00 -39.93 18.00
CA TYR A 20 -32.50 -38.86 18.84
C TYR A 20 -31.73 -37.79 18.03
N VAL A 21 -30.73 -38.16 17.23
CA VAL A 21 -29.93 -37.18 16.46
C VAL A 21 -30.78 -36.45 15.41
N LEU A 22 -31.53 -37.20 14.59
CA LEU A 22 -32.37 -36.62 13.52
C LEU A 22 -33.43 -35.63 14.06
N PRO A 23 -34.23 -35.95 15.10
CA PRO A 23 -35.16 -34.99 15.71
C PRO A 23 -34.48 -33.74 16.30
N VAL A 24 -33.26 -33.87 16.85
CA VAL A 24 -32.48 -32.72 17.34
C VAL A 24 -32.11 -31.78 16.19
N LEU A 25 -31.64 -32.31 15.06
CA LEU A 25 -31.31 -31.51 13.87
C LEU A 25 -32.55 -30.89 13.21
N GLN A 26 -33.68 -31.59 13.20
CA GLN A 26 -34.95 -31.05 12.69
C GLN A 26 -35.41 -29.85 13.52
N ARG A 27 -35.37 -29.94 14.85
CA ARG A 27 -35.71 -28.82 15.74
C ARG A 27 -34.79 -27.63 15.57
N MET A 28 -33.49 -27.85 15.36
CA MET A 28 -32.57 -26.73 15.06
C MET A 28 -33.01 -25.92 13.84
N LYS A 29 -33.45 -26.61 12.79
CA LYS A 29 -33.88 -25.98 11.55
C LYS A 29 -35.24 -25.28 11.71
N SER A 30 -36.22 -25.94 12.32
CA SER A 30 -37.59 -25.41 12.43
C SER A 30 -37.79 -24.38 13.54
N GLU A 31 -37.14 -24.56 14.70
CA GLU A 31 -37.35 -23.71 15.88
C GLU A 31 -36.33 -22.58 15.98
N TYR A 32 -35.10 -22.77 15.48
CA TYR A 32 -33.99 -21.81 15.64
C TYR A 32 -33.52 -21.20 14.32
N ASN A 33 -34.17 -21.51 13.19
CA ASN A 33 -33.79 -21.07 11.85
C ASN A 33 -32.29 -21.29 11.54
N ALA A 34 -31.72 -22.37 12.07
CA ALA A 34 -30.32 -22.69 11.87
C ALA A 34 -30.09 -23.26 10.47
N ALA A 35 -29.11 -22.70 9.75
CA ALA A 35 -28.63 -23.25 8.49
C ALA A 35 -27.43 -24.17 8.74
N GLN A 36 -27.42 -25.33 8.09
CA GLN A 36 -26.28 -26.23 8.12
C GLN A 36 -25.28 -25.83 7.03
N VAL A 37 -23.99 -25.90 7.35
CA VAL A 37 -22.88 -25.59 6.44
C VAL A 37 -21.95 -26.79 6.40
N PHE A 38 -21.67 -27.30 5.21
CA PHE A 38 -20.80 -28.45 5.00
C PHE A 38 -19.63 -28.08 4.10
N PHE A 39 -18.44 -28.45 4.54
CA PHE A 39 -17.19 -28.37 3.78
C PHE A 39 -16.75 -29.79 3.45
N GLU A 40 -16.77 -30.17 2.17
CA GLU A 40 -16.56 -31.55 1.72
C GLU A 40 -15.30 -31.66 0.84
N ASN A 41 -14.45 -32.67 1.07
CA ASN A 41 -13.35 -33.02 0.19
C ASN A 41 -13.79 -34.12 -0.78
N GLN A 42 -14.66 -33.79 -1.75
CA GLN A 42 -15.21 -34.77 -2.69
C GLN A 42 -14.18 -35.30 -3.70
N GLU A 43 -13.14 -34.50 -3.99
CA GLU A 43 -12.10 -34.83 -4.96
C GLU A 43 -10.90 -35.58 -4.35
N TYR A 44 -10.94 -35.87 -3.04
CA TYR A 44 -9.86 -36.55 -2.31
C TYR A 44 -8.48 -35.86 -2.49
N HIS A 45 -8.43 -34.55 -2.26
CA HIS A 45 -7.14 -33.84 -2.17
C HIS A 45 -6.27 -34.46 -1.08
N ASP A 46 -5.09 -34.94 -1.48
CA ASP A 46 -4.14 -35.66 -0.63
C ASP A 46 -3.08 -34.67 -0.13
N GLU A 47 -3.24 -34.17 1.09
CA GLU A 47 -2.21 -33.35 1.74
C GLU A 47 -1.26 -34.22 2.57
N ALA A 48 -0.01 -33.76 2.74
CA ALA A 48 1.04 -34.49 3.44
C ALA A 48 0.67 -34.89 4.88
N THR A 49 -0.27 -34.18 5.52
CA THR A 49 -0.85 -34.56 6.82
C THR A 49 -2.35 -34.26 6.91
N SER A 50 -3.08 -35.06 7.70
CA SER A 50 -4.51 -34.84 7.99
C SER A 50 -4.82 -33.48 8.64
N ARG A 51 -3.82 -32.86 9.26
CA ARG A 51 -3.91 -31.54 9.90
C ARG A 51 -3.92 -30.41 8.90
N GLN A 52 -2.98 -30.44 7.96
CA GLN A 52 -2.90 -29.44 6.90
C GLN A 52 -4.18 -29.51 6.08
N LEU A 53 -4.64 -30.73 5.75
CA LEU A 53 -5.90 -30.92 5.03
C LEU A 53 -7.04 -30.22 5.74
N TYR A 54 -7.23 -30.49 7.03
CA TYR A 54 -8.33 -29.89 7.80
C TYR A 54 -8.25 -28.36 7.89
N LEU A 55 -7.06 -27.79 8.06
CA LEU A 55 -6.87 -26.34 8.05
C LEU A 55 -7.21 -25.73 6.69
N SER A 56 -6.76 -26.36 5.60
CA SER A 56 -7.11 -25.96 4.24
C SER A 56 -8.61 -26.07 3.99
N MET A 57 -9.26 -27.18 4.39
CA MET A 57 -10.71 -27.36 4.25
C MET A 57 -11.49 -26.26 4.96
N MET A 58 -11.11 -25.95 6.21
CA MET A 58 -11.79 -24.92 6.98
C MET A 58 -11.53 -23.53 6.42
N ALA A 59 -10.29 -23.21 6.04
CA ALA A 59 -9.95 -21.91 5.48
C ALA A 59 -10.74 -21.65 4.18
N GLU A 60 -10.73 -22.63 3.29
CA GLU A 60 -11.45 -22.61 2.02
C GLU A 60 -12.97 -22.48 2.22
N GLY A 61 -13.52 -23.35 3.07
CA GLY A 61 -14.95 -23.35 3.36
C GLY A 61 -15.44 -22.05 4.00
N ILE A 62 -14.68 -21.50 4.95
CA ILE A 62 -15.00 -20.22 5.59
C ILE A 62 -14.97 -19.08 4.56
N LEU A 63 -13.98 -19.07 3.66
CA LEU A 63 -13.86 -18.06 2.62
C LEU A 63 -15.07 -18.10 1.66
N GLN A 64 -15.43 -19.29 1.17
CA GLN A 64 -16.60 -19.46 0.28
C GLN A 64 -17.92 -19.09 0.99
N LEU A 65 -18.04 -19.41 2.29
CA LEU A 65 -19.18 -19.00 3.09
C LEU A 65 -19.26 -17.49 3.21
N LEU A 66 -18.14 -16.82 3.52
CA LEU A 66 -18.06 -15.35 3.61
C LEU A 66 -18.46 -14.71 2.30
N GLN A 67 -17.91 -15.14 1.16
CA GLN A 67 -18.26 -14.60 -0.15
C GLN A 67 -19.76 -14.74 -0.43
N ARG A 68 -20.34 -15.91 -0.13
CA ARG A 68 -21.77 -16.16 -0.37
C ARG A 68 -22.69 -15.34 0.54
N LEU A 69 -22.28 -15.12 1.78
CA LEU A 69 -23.01 -14.24 2.70
C LEU A 69 -22.83 -12.77 2.31
N ASN A 70 -21.62 -12.36 1.95
CA ASN A 70 -21.29 -10.99 1.56
C ASN A 70 -22.02 -10.56 0.28
N ALA A 71 -22.17 -11.48 -0.69
CA ALA A 71 -22.97 -11.24 -1.89
C ALA A 71 -24.45 -10.94 -1.60
N ARG A 72 -24.95 -11.27 -0.40
CA ARG A 72 -26.33 -11.03 0.03
C ARG A 72 -26.45 -9.95 1.10
N TYR A 73 -25.40 -9.72 1.88
CA TYR A 73 -25.37 -8.84 3.04
C TYR A 73 -24.07 -8.04 3.03
N GLU A 74 -24.13 -6.71 3.14
CA GLU A 74 -22.95 -5.84 3.02
C GLU A 74 -21.88 -6.17 4.08
N SER A 75 -22.23 -6.25 5.38
CA SER A 75 -21.32 -6.63 6.47
C SER A 75 -21.68 -7.99 7.07
N VAL A 76 -20.67 -8.85 7.28
CA VAL A 76 -20.82 -10.21 7.81
C VAL A 76 -19.77 -10.47 8.89
N GLY A 77 -20.21 -10.73 10.13
CA GLY A 77 -19.36 -11.19 11.23
C GLY A 77 -19.55 -12.69 11.51
N LEU A 78 -18.48 -13.47 11.40
CA LEU A 78 -18.46 -14.89 11.74
C LEU A 78 -17.74 -15.14 13.06
N ARG A 79 -18.40 -15.83 13.99
CA ARG A 79 -17.78 -16.39 15.19
C ARG A 79 -17.75 -17.90 15.07
N VAL A 80 -16.56 -18.45 14.84
CA VAL A 80 -16.34 -19.87 14.53
C VAL A 80 -15.80 -20.58 15.77
N THR A 81 -16.58 -21.53 16.30
CA THR A 81 -16.13 -22.43 17.37
C THR A 81 -15.52 -23.70 16.75
N ILE A 82 -14.28 -24.03 17.11
CA ILE A 82 -13.50 -25.13 16.54
C ILE A 82 -13.19 -26.17 17.63
N ALA A 83 -13.33 -27.46 17.29
CA ALA A 83 -12.98 -28.55 18.19
C ALA A 83 -11.46 -28.69 18.34
N GLN A 84 -10.97 -28.72 19.58
CA GLN A 84 -9.56 -28.97 19.90
C GLN A 84 -9.16 -30.40 19.48
N ARG A 85 -8.18 -30.52 18.58
CA ARG A 85 -7.68 -31.81 18.07
C ARG A 85 -6.46 -32.30 18.87
N GLN A 86 -6.33 -33.62 18.98
CA GLN A 86 -5.15 -34.30 19.54
C GLN A 86 -4.29 -34.88 18.40
N ASP A 87 -2.96 -34.85 18.56
CA ASP A 87 -2.07 -35.67 17.73
C ASP A 87 -2.31 -37.15 18.02
N VAL A 88 -2.59 -37.93 16.98
CA VAL A 88 -2.73 -39.39 17.05
C VAL A 88 -1.62 -40.10 16.26
N THR A 89 -0.61 -39.37 15.79
CA THR A 89 0.59 -40.00 15.21
C THR A 89 1.40 -40.70 16.29
N ALA A 90 1.85 -41.93 16.01
CA ALA A 90 2.35 -42.89 17.01
C ALA A 90 3.64 -42.46 17.75
N GLU A 91 4.32 -41.39 17.30
CA GLU A 91 5.64 -40.99 17.81
C GLU A 91 5.62 -39.73 18.71
N ALA A 92 4.53 -38.94 18.71
CA ALA A 92 4.44 -37.71 19.49
C ALA A 92 3.34 -37.82 20.55
N GLY A 93 3.68 -38.41 21.70
CA GLY A 93 2.75 -38.71 22.81
C GLY A 93 1.70 -37.61 23.05
N ASN A 94 0.48 -37.85 22.56
CA ASN A 94 -0.76 -37.10 22.80
C ASN A 94 -0.61 -35.59 23.06
N GLN A 95 0.19 -34.88 22.27
CA GLN A 95 0.33 -33.43 22.44
C GLN A 95 -0.88 -32.71 21.83
N ARG A 96 -1.49 -31.82 22.64
CA ARG A 96 -2.56 -30.92 22.20
C ARG A 96 -1.93 -29.67 21.61
N ILE A 97 -2.39 -29.24 20.44
CA ILE A 97 -1.98 -27.98 19.82
C ILE A 97 -2.46 -26.82 20.71
N ARG A 98 -1.60 -25.81 20.90
CA ARG A 98 -1.93 -24.60 21.66
C ARG A 98 -2.94 -23.76 20.89
N GLU A 99 -3.90 -23.17 21.60
CA GLU A 99 -5.00 -22.42 20.99
C GLU A 99 -4.53 -21.27 20.08
N ASN A 100 -3.55 -20.48 20.54
CA ASN A 100 -3.04 -19.34 19.79
C ASN A 100 -2.31 -19.74 18.50
N GLU A 101 -1.62 -20.88 18.50
CA GLU A 101 -0.88 -21.38 17.34
C GLU A 101 -1.85 -21.83 16.23
N TYR A 102 -2.93 -22.52 16.62
CA TYR A 102 -3.95 -22.96 15.69
C TYR A 102 -4.72 -21.79 15.06
N LYS A 103 -5.09 -20.77 15.86
CA LYS A 103 -5.76 -19.55 15.35
C LYS A 103 -4.88 -18.82 14.34
N LYS A 104 -3.61 -18.58 14.68
CA LYS A 104 -2.65 -17.94 13.76
C LYS A 104 -2.49 -18.72 12.46
N ALA A 105 -2.37 -20.05 12.52
CA ALA A 105 -2.24 -20.87 11.33
C ALA A 105 -3.49 -20.82 10.44
N LEU A 106 -4.69 -20.86 11.02
CA LEU A 106 -5.94 -20.78 10.28
C LEU A 106 -6.17 -19.39 9.66
N GLU A 107 -5.93 -18.32 10.43
CA GLU A 107 -5.98 -16.94 9.93
C GLU A 107 -5.00 -16.72 8.77
N TYR A 108 -3.78 -17.23 8.90
CA TYR A 108 -2.79 -17.21 7.83
C TYR A 108 -3.28 -17.96 6.60
N CYS A 109 -3.83 -19.18 6.75
CA CYS A 109 -4.37 -19.94 5.63
C CYS A 109 -5.56 -19.25 4.96
N ILE A 110 -6.46 -18.63 5.72
CA ILE A 110 -7.59 -17.86 5.17
C ILE A 110 -7.08 -16.66 4.39
N LYS A 111 -6.19 -15.84 4.97
CA LYS A 111 -5.61 -14.68 4.28
C LYS A 111 -4.85 -15.09 3.03
N ARG A 112 -4.07 -16.18 3.11
CA ARG A 112 -3.37 -16.74 1.95
C ARG A 112 -4.35 -17.14 0.85
N LYS A 113 -5.41 -17.90 1.18
CA LYS A 113 -6.45 -18.32 0.22
C LYS A 113 -7.25 -17.14 -0.32
N GLN A 114 -7.51 -16.12 0.50
CA GLN A 114 -8.17 -14.89 0.09
C GLN A 114 -7.34 -14.15 -0.95
N ARG A 115 -6.01 -14.07 -0.76
CA ARG A 115 -5.07 -13.52 -1.76
C ARG A 115 -5.01 -14.39 -3.02
N GLU A 116 -4.81 -15.70 -2.86
CA GLU A 116 -4.75 -16.66 -3.98
C GLU A 116 -6.01 -16.61 -4.86
N ARG A 117 -7.20 -16.53 -4.25
CA ARG A 117 -8.49 -16.50 -4.97
C ARG A 117 -9.01 -15.09 -5.27
N ARG A 118 -8.27 -14.05 -4.87
CA ARG A 118 -8.70 -12.65 -4.98
C ARG A 118 -10.11 -12.41 -4.44
N ALA A 119 -10.42 -13.05 -3.33
CA ALA A 119 -11.75 -12.97 -2.75
C ALA A 119 -11.94 -11.58 -2.12
N MET A 120 -12.65 -10.70 -2.83
CA MET A 120 -13.10 -9.42 -2.28
C MET A 120 -14.19 -9.66 -1.25
N LEU A 121 -13.93 -9.22 -0.02
CA LEU A 121 -14.89 -9.19 1.08
C LEU A 121 -15.09 -7.73 1.47
N HIS A 122 -16.27 -7.38 1.98
CA HIS A 122 -16.51 -6.05 2.51
C HIS A 122 -15.55 -5.75 3.68
N PRO A 123 -15.05 -4.52 3.83
CA PRO A 123 -14.08 -4.15 4.88
C PRO A 123 -14.53 -4.52 6.30
N ASP A 124 -15.84 -4.41 6.57
CA ASP A 124 -16.44 -4.73 7.86
C ASP A 124 -16.67 -6.24 8.10
N CYS A 125 -16.16 -7.11 7.22
CA CYS A 125 -16.25 -8.55 7.46
C CYS A 125 -15.22 -8.98 8.51
N GLU A 126 -15.70 -9.58 9.59
CA GLU A 126 -14.86 -10.07 10.68
C GLU A 126 -15.01 -11.57 10.86
N VAL A 127 -13.89 -12.26 11.11
CA VAL A 127 -13.88 -13.67 11.51
C VAL A 127 -13.15 -13.79 12.84
N SER A 128 -13.82 -14.39 13.82
CA SER A 128 -13.26 -14.66 15.15
C SER A 128 -13.30 -16.15 15.45
N PHE A 129 -12.25 -16.65 16.10
CA PHE A 129 -12.08 -18.06 16.41
C PHE A 129 -12.10 -18.33 17.91
N GLU A 130 -12.80 -19.38 18.30
CA GLU A 130 -12.84 -19.91 19.66
C GLU A 130 -12.53 -21.42 19.60
N ILE A 131 -11.58 -21.89 20.40
CA ILE A 131 -11.22 -23.32 20.42
C ILE A 131 -11.75 -23.95 21.71
N CYS A 132 -12.56 -24.99 21.59
CA CYS A 132 -13.17 -25.69 22.72
C CYS A 132 -13.00 -27.20 22.60
N ARG A 133 -13.12 -27.93 23.71
CA ARG A 133 -13.28 -29.38 23.65
C ARG A 133 -14.66 -29.72 23.11
N ALA A 134 -14.73 -30.75 22.26
CA ALA A 134 -15.99 -31.20 21.68
C ALA A 134 -17.02 -31.63 22.75
N SER A 135 -16.56 -32.22 23.86
CA SER A 135 -17.40 -32.60 25.01
C SER A 135 -18.04 -31.41 25.72
N ASP A 136 -17.41 -30.24 25.66
CA ASP A 136 -17.75 -29.09 26.51
C ASP A 136 -18.59 -28.04 25.76
N SER A 137 -18.80 -28.22 24.44
CA SER A 137 -19.53 -27.28 23.59
C SER A 137 -20.68 -27.95 22.84
N MET A 138 -21.90 -27.53 23.19
CA MET A 138 -23.11 -27.95 22.47
C MET A 138 -23.06 -27.62 20.98
N ARG A 139 -22.39 -26.53 20.58
CA ARG A 139 -22.25 -26.15 19.15
C ARG A 139 -21.44 -27.19 18.38
N LEU A 140 -20.36 -27.69 18.99
CA LEU A 140 -19.51 -28.71 18.39
C LEU A 140 -20.21 -30.07 18.32
N GLN A 141 -20.99 -30.42 19.35
CA GLN A 141 -21.81 -31.65 19.36
C GLN A 141 -22.88 -31.63 18.26
N LEU A 142 -23.54 -30.48 18.04
CA LEU A 142 -24.51 -30.31 16.96
C LEU A 142 -23.86 -30.37 15.57
N ALA A 143 -22.67 -29.80 15.43
CA ALA A 143 -21.89 -29.91 14.20
C ALA A 143 -21.48 -31.38 13.91
N ASP A 144 -21.06 -32.12 14.93
CA ASP A 144 -20.76 -33.56 14.82
C ASP A 144 -21.99 -34.37 14.39
N PHE A 145 -23.15 -34.09 14.98
CA PHE A 145 -24.43 -34.70 14.60
C PHE A 145 -24.78 -34.43 13.14
N ALA A 146 -24.66 -33.18 12.69
CA ALA A 146 -24.93 -32.80 11.31
C ALA A 146 -23.96 -33.49 10.33
N CYS A 147 -22.66 -33.46 10.62
CA CYS A 147 -21.62 -34.08 9.80
C CYS A 147 -21.78 -35.61 9.71
N ASN A 148 -22.03 -36.30 10.84
CA ASN A 148 -22.20 -37.74 10.85
C ASN A 148 -23.48 -38.17 10.13
N THR A 149 -24.60 -37.46 10.36
CA THR A 149 -25.86 -37.73 9.66
C THR A 149 -25.71 -37.49 8.15
N ARG A 150 -24.95 -36.47 7.74
CA ARG A 150 -24.66 -36.18 6.32
C ARG A 150 -23.80 -37.27 5.69
N LEU A 151 -22.75 -37.72 6.39
CA LEU A 151 -21.85 -38.78 5.95
C LEU A 151 -22.56 -40.14 5.83
N THR A 152 -23.45 -40.44 6.77
CA THR A 152 -24.14 -41.75 6.87
C THR A 152 -25.57 -41.72 6.33
N ARG A 153 -25.98 -40.67 5.62
CA ARG A 153 -27.37 -40.47 5.13
C ARG A 153 -27.90 -41.63 4.28
N ASP A 154 -27.02 -42.33 3.59
CA ASP A 154 -27.34 -43.48 2.73
C ASP A 154 -27.20 -44.84 3.45
N SER A 155 -26.93 -44.84 4.75
CA SER A 155 -26.83 -46.06 5.56
C SER A 155 -28.18 -46.68 5.88
N HIS A 156 -28.17 -47.92 6.35
CA HIS A 156 -29.37 -48.66 6.75
C HIS A 156 -30.19 -47.94 7.83
N ALA A 157 -29.51 -47.24 8.75
CA ALA A 157 -30.13 -46.52 9.87
C ALA A 157 -31.22 -45.50 9.45
N PHE A 158 -31.11 -44.91 8.25
CA PHE A 158 -32.02 -43.86 7.78
C PHE A 158 -32.96 -44.31 6.66
N LYS A 159 -32.96 -45.59 6.30
CA LYS A 159 -33.69 -46.10 5.12
C LYS A 159 -35.18 -45.73 5.12
N ASP A 160 -35.84 -45.82 6.28
CA ASP A 160 -37.28 -45.56 6.42
C ASP A 160 -37.64 -44.07 6.65
N VAL A 161 -36.64 -43.21 6.87
CA VAL A 161 -36.79 -41.77 7.14
C VAL A 161 -35.99 -40.92 6.14
N ARG A 162 -35.67 -41.48 4.97
CA ARG A 162 -34.77 -40.85 3.99
C ARG A 162 -35.27 -39.50 3.50
N SER A 163 -36.57 -39.35 3.28
CA SER A 163 -37.19 -38.07 2.89
C SER A 163 -36.99 -36.98 3.94
N GLU A 164 -37.05 -37.33 5.23
CA GLU A 164 -36.82 -36.40 6.33
C GLU A 164 -35.36 -36.00 6.43
N VAL A 165 -34.44 -36.93 6.21
CA VAL A 165 -32.99 -36.68 6.19
C VAL A 165 -32.61 -35.79 5.00
N GLU A 166 -33.12 -36.05 3.79
CA GLU A 166 -32.89 -35.18 2.62
C GLU A 166 -33.49 -33.77 2.81
N ALA A 167 -34.66 -33.68 3.46
CA ALA A 167 -35.29 -32.40 3.78
C ALA A 167 -34.43 -31.53 4.71
N LEU A 168 -33.60 -32.11 5.59
CA LEU A 168 -32.64 -31.35 6.40
C LEU A 168 -31.66 -30.57 5.50
N TYR A 169 -31.15 -31.19 4.45
CA TYR A 169 -30.07 -30.65 3.62
C TYR A 169 -30.54 -29.77 2.45
N SER A 170 -31.84 -29.74 2.16
CA SER A 170 -32.44 -28.92 1.08
C SER A 170 -32.08 -27.42 1.10
N THR A 171 -31.75 -26.88 2.28
CA THR A 171 -31.38 -25.48 2.49
C THR A 171 -29.97 -25.33 3.07
N ALA A 172 -29.17 -26.40 3.05
CA ALA A 172 -27.81 -26.36 3.57
C ALA A 172 -26.88 -25.65 2.58
N PHE A 173 -25.86 -25.00 3.11
CA PHE A 173 -24.74 -24.52 2.32
C PHE A 173 -23.76 -25.68 2.13
N LEU A 174 -23.51 -26.05 0.89
CA LEU A 174 -22.59 -27.11 0.52
C LEU A 174 -21.43 -26.50 -0.26
N PHE A 175 -20.22 -26.64 0.26
CA PHE A 175 -19.01 -26.19 -0.38
C PHE A 175 -18.05 -27.37 -0.50
N THR A 176 -17.45 -27.52 -1.67
CA THR A 176 -16.43 -28.53 -1.93
C THR A 176 -15.07 -27.87 -1.99
N LEU A 177 -14.02 -28.61 -1.61
CA LEU A 177 -12.66 -28.28 -2.06
C LEU A 177 -12.56 -28.57 -3.55
N THR A 178 -13.15 -27.69 -4.34
CA THR A 178 -12.73 -27.49 -5.72
C THR A 178 -11.76 -26.31 -5.65
N GLU A 179 -10.48 -26.62 -5.55
CA GLU A 179 -9.51 -25.73 -6.17
C GLU A 179 -9.73 -25.91 -7.67
N VAL A 180 -10.46 -24.98 -8.30
CA VAL A 180 -10.44 -24.91 -9.75
C VAL A 180 -9.00 -24.57 -10.09
N GLY A 181 -8.17 -25.57 -10.38
CA GLY A 181 -6.77 -25.36 -10.71
C GLY A 181 -6.66 -24.28 -11.79
N SER A 182 -5.61 -23.46 -11.73
CA SER A 182 -5.52 -22.21 -12.50
C SER A 182 -5.81 -22.42 -14.00
N GLN A 183 -5.39 -23.56 -14.54
CA GLN A 183 -5.68 -23.97 -15.92
C GLN A 183 -7.19 -24.07 -16.23
N ASN A 184 -7.99 -24.68 -15.34
CA ASN A 184 -9.43 -24.80 -15.51
C ASN A 184 -10.13 -23.44 -15.36
N PHE A 185 -9.67 -22.61 -14.42
CA PHE A 185 -10.22 -21.26 -14.24
C PHE A 185 -9.98 -20.41 -15.48
N ILE A 186 -8.75 -20.42 -16.01
CA ILE A 186 -8.40 -19.75 -17.27
C ILE A 186 -9.29 -20.26 -18.40
N GLN A 187 -9.48 -21.57 -18.55
CA GLN A 187 -10.35 -22.10 -19.60
C GLN A 187 -11.82 -21.66 -19.46
N GLN A 188 -12.36 -21.59 -18.23
CA GLN A 188 -13.70 -21.08 -17.97
C GLN A 188 -13.81 -19.58 -18.33
N CYS A 189 -12.82 -18.78 -17.94
CA CYS A 189 -12.77 -17.36 -18.30
C CYS A 189 -12.73 -17.16 -19.82
N LEU A 190 -11.90 -17.93 -20.52
CA LEU A 190 -11.84 -17.91 -21.99
C LEU A 190 -13.14 -18.40 -22.65
N ALA A 191 -13.87 -19.33 -22.03
CA ALA A 191 -15.19 -19.76 -22.49
C ALA A 191 -16.23 -18.63 -22.42
N GLN A 192 -16.11 -17.77 -21.41
CA GLN A 192 -16.99 -16.63 -21.16
C GLN A 192 -16.52 -15.33 -21.84
N ASN A 193 -15.39 -15.36 -22.54
CA ASN A 193 -14.70 -14.19 -23.13
C ASN A 193 -14.19 -13.18 -22.07
N ASN A 194 -13.97 -13.63 -20.84
CA ASN A 194 -13.34 -12.87 -19.76
C ASN A 194 -11.82 -12.96 -19.90
N TYR A 195 -11.26 -12.26 -20.87
CA TYR A 195 -9.82 -12.29 -21.16
C TYR A 195 -9.00 -11.57 -20.08
N SER A 196 -9.58 -10.58 -19.39
CA SER A 196 -8.93 -9.89 -18.28
C SER A 196 -8.51 -10.86 -17.18
N ASP A 197 -9.48 -11.58 -16.62
CA ASP A 197 -9.28 -12.55 -15.53
C ASP A 197 -8.35 -13.69 -15.96
N ALA A 198 -8.47 -14.14 -17.21
CA ALA A 198 -7.60 -15.20 -17.75
C ALA A 198 -6.13 -14.77 -17.83
N ILE A 199 -5.86 -13.53 -18.27
CA ILE A 199 -4.50 -12.98 -18.32
C ILE A 199 -3.99 -12.81 -16.88
N LEU A 200 -4.80 -12.20 -16.03
CA LEU A 200 -4.41 -11.92 -14.66
C LEU A 200 -4.06 -13.23 -13.92
N GLU A 201 -4.88 -14.27 -14.03
CA GLU A 201 -4.58 -15.59 -13.45
C GLU A 201 -3.30 -16.21 -14.01
N LEU A 202 -3.10 -16.14 -15.33
CA LEU A 202 -1.92 -16.72 -15.98
C LEU A 202 -0.62 -16.12 -15.43
N TYR A 203 -0.58 -14.81 -15.18
CA TYR A 203 0.65 -14.11 -14.80
C TYR A 203 0.91 -14.03 -13.30
N THR A 204 -0.04 -14.45 -12.46
CA THR A 204 0.10 -14.38 -10.99
C THR A 204 0.01 -15.72 -10.29
N THR A 205 -0.48 -16.75 -10.98
CA THR A 205 -0.59 -18.07 -10.38
C THR A 205 0.78 -18.63 -10.02
N LYS A 206 0.82 -19.46 -8.97
CA LYS A 206 2.01 -20.24 -8.60
C LYS A 206 2.04 -21.59 -9.32
N ASP A 207 0.96 -21.96 -10.01
CA ASP A 207 0.90 -23.18 -10.79
C ASP A 207 1.86 -23.09 -11.97
N ASN A 208 2.60 -24.18 -12.22
CA ASN A 208 3.49 -24.24 -13.36
C ASN A 208 2.68 -24.47 -14.65
N LEU A 209 2.25 -23.38 -15.29
CA LEU A 209 1.44 -23.39 -16.49
C LEU A 209 2.29 -23.22 -17.76
N GLU A 210 1.89 -23.90 -18.85
CA GLU A 210 2.51 -23.70 -20.17
C GLU A 210 1.99 -22.41 -20.84
N HIS A 211 2.56 -21.26 -20.44
CA HIS A 211 2.20 -19.91 -20.92
C HIS A 211 1.97 -19.85 -22.44
N GLY A 212 2.93 -20.32 -23.24
CA GLY A 212 2.85 -20.26 -24.69
C GLY A 212 1.64 -20.98 -25.30
N LYS A 213 1.21 -22.11 -24.72
CA LYS A 213 0.02 -22.83 -25.20
C LYS A 213 -1.25 -22.07 -24.84
N ILE A 214 -1.33 -21.55 -23.62
CA ILE A 214 -2.47 -20.79 -23.14
C ILE A 214 -2.61 -19.50 -23.95
N LEU A 215 -1.54 -18.71 -24.11
CA LEU A 215 -1.54 -17.49 -24.92
C LEU A 215 -1.97 -17.77 -26.37
N SER A 216 -1.49 -18.86 -26.97
CA SER A 216 -1.89 -19.27 -28.32
C SER A 216 -3.40 -19.56 -28.42
N LEU A 217 -3.95 -20.28 -27.44
CA LEU A 217 -5.39 -20.52 -27.33
C LEU A 217 -6.18 -19.21 -27.14
N MET A 218 -5.68 -18.30 -26.30
CA MET A 218 -6.30 -16.98 -26.11
C MET A 218 -6.38 -16.24 -27.44
N ALA A 219 -5.26 -16.13 -28.17
CA ALA A 219 -5.20 -15.43 -29.45
C ALA A 219 -6.14 -16.04 -30.50
N GLU A 220 -6.23 -17.37 -30.58
CA GLU A 220 -7.16 -18.05 -31.49
C GLU A 220 -8.62 -17.67 -31.19
N ARG A 221 -9.00 -17.64 -29.90
CA ARG A 221 -10.35 -17.25 -29.50
C ARG A 221 -10.61 -15.75 -29.71
N MET A 222 -9.64 -14.89 -29.42
CA MET A 222 -9.76 -13.44 -29.59
C MET A 222 -10.03 -13.05 -31.04
N LYS A 223 -9.49 -13.79 -32.03
CA LYS A 223 -9.76 -13.57 -33.46
C LYS A 223 -11.25 -13.71 -33.83
N ASN A 224 -12.00 -14.48 -33.05
CA ASN A 224 -13.43 -14.69 -33.26
C ASN A 224 -14.31 -13.66 -32.50
N CYS A 225 -13.69 -12.74 -31.76
CA CYS A 225 -14.38 -11.71 -31.00
C CYS A 225 -14.36 -10.35 -31.72
N SER A 226 -15.29 -9.47 -31.34
CA SER A 226 -15.26 -8.09 -31.86
C SER A 226 -14.09 -7.30 -31.28
N TYR A 227 -13.51 -6.39 -32.08
CA TYR A 227 -12.47 -5.47 -31.63
C TYR A 227 -12.85 -4.70 -30.37
N ARG A 228 -14.11 -4.24 -30.27
CA ARG A 228 -14.62 -3.50 -29.10
C ARG A 228 -14.60 -4.34 -27.82
N LEU A 229 -14.96 -5.62 -27.91
CA LEU A 229 -14.92 -6.53 -26.76
C LEU A 229 -13.48 -6.71 -26.27
N ILE A 230 -12.55 -7.03 -27.17
CA ILE A 230 -11.14 -7.21 -26.79
C ILE A 230 -10.54 -5.92 -26.24
N LYS A 231 -10.82 -4.76 -26.88
CA LYS A 231 -10.38 -3.45 -26.36
C LYS A 231 -10.91 -3.19 -24.94
N SER A 232 -12.18 -3.53 -24.66
CA SER A 232 -12.74 -3.40 -23.31
C SER A 232 -12.07 -4.33 -22.31
N GLN A 233 -11.79 -5.58 -22.68
CA GLN A 233 -11.13 -6.55 -21.81
C GLN A 233 -9.69 -6.14 -21.49
N MET A 234 -8.97 -5.55 -22.44
CA MET A 234 -7.63 -5.00 -22.16
C MET A 234 -7.68 -3.79 -21.21
N LYS A 235 -8.72 -2.95 -21.30
CA LYS A 235 -8.94 -1.86 -20.34
C LYS A 235 -9.25 -2.38 -18.93
N ASN A 236 -10.04 -3.45 -18.81
CA ASN A 236 -10.30 -4.09 -17.52
C ASN A 236 -9.02 -4.71 -16.94
N CYS A 237 -8.20 -5.34 -17.79
CA CYS A 237 -6.93 -5.94 -17.36
C CYS A 237 -6.00 -4.90 -16.73
N VAL A 238 -5.97 -3.68 -17.27
CA VAL A 238 -5.25 -2.57 -16.63
C VAL A 238 -5.76 -2.29 -15.22
N ALA A 239 -7.08 -2.21 -15.02
CA ALA A 239 -7.67 -1.94 -13.72
C ALA A 239 -7.38 -3.06 -12.72
N ASP A 240 -7.48 -4.32 -13.14
CA ASP A 240 -7.25 -5.46 -12.26
C ASP A 240 -5.76 -5.60 -11.88
N LEU A 241 -4.85 -5.33 -12.83
CA LEU A 241 -3.41 -5.29 -12.59
C LEU A 241 -3.02 -4.18 -11.61
N LEU A 242 -3.65 -3.01 -11.73
CA LEU A 242 -3.46 -1.90 -10.80
C LEU A 242 -3.88 -2.29 -9.38
N VAL A 243 -5.07 -2.86 -9.23
CA VAL A 243 -5.58 -3.31 -7.93
C VAL A 243 -4.68 -4.41 -7.35
N TYR A 244 -4.21 -5.34 -8.18
CA TYR A 244 -3.29 -6.38 -7.74
C TYR A 244 -1.97 -5.79 -7.25
N ALA A 245 -1.33 -4.94 -8.06
CA ALA A 245 -0.07 -4.30 -7.71
C ALA A 245 -0.16 -3.38 -6.48
N LEU A 246 -1.33 -2.79 -6.20
CA LEU A 246 -1.58 -1.98 -5.01
C LEU A 246 -1.85 -2.81 -3.76
N ASN A 247 -2.48 -3.98 -3.89
CA ASN A 247 -2.81 -4.87 -2.76
C ASN A 247 -1.62 -5.76 -2.32
N GLU A 248 -0.71 -6.05 -3.24
CA GLU A 248 0.58 -6.61 -2.88
C GLU A 248 1.41 -5.46 -2.31
N ASP A 249 1.49 -5.34 -0.98
CA ASP A 249 2.37 -4.41 -0.24
C ASP A 249 3.88 -4.60 -0.56
N ASP A 250 4.21 -5.28 -1.66
CA ASP A 250 5.54 -5.64 -2.14
C ASP A 250 5.72 -5.13 -3.58
N TYR A 251 6.43 -4.01 -3.69
CA TYR A 251 6.73 -3.35 -4.97
C TYR A 251 7.51 -4.25 -5.93
N GLU A 252 8.34 -5.18 -5.46
CA GLU A 252 9.12 -6.07 -6.33
C GLU A 252 8.23 -7.09 -7.04
N VAL A 253 7.23 -7.60 -6.32
CA VAL A 253 6.23 -8.51 -6.91
C VAL A 253 5.45 -7.78 -7.99
N GLY A 254 5.02 -6.54 -7.72
CA GLY A 254 4.35 -5.68 -8.69
C GLY A 254 5.23 -5.37 -9.91
N GLU A 255 6.48 -4.96 -9.69
CA GLU A 255 7.43 -4.63 -10.75
C GLU A 255 7.74 -5.84 -11.63
N ALA A 256 8.01 -7.02 -11.02
CA ALA A 256 8.29 -8.25 -11.74
C ALA A 256 7.09 -8.69 -12.60
N LEU A 257 5.87 -8.59 -12.07
CA LEU A 257 4.64 -8.85 -12.81
C LEU A 257 4.53 -7.93 -14.04
N LEU A 258 4.68 -6.62 -13.84
CA LEU A 258 4.57 -5.64 -14.93
C LEU A 258 5.66 -5.82 -15.99
N LYS A 259 6.89 -6.17 -15.60
CA LYS A 259 7.99 -6.52 -16.52
C LYS A 259 7.67 -7.78 -17.32
N ASN A 260 7.15 -8.84 -16.68
CA ASN A 260 6.77 -10.07 -17.38
C ASN A 260 5.69 -9.81 -18.44
N LEU A 261 4.70 -8.98 -18.12
CA LEU A 261 3.66 -8.57 -19.08
C LEU A 261 4.24 -7.75 -20.23
N LEU A 262 5.17 -6.84 -19.94
CA LEU A 262 5.84 -6.01 -20.95
C LEU A 262 6.72 -6.83 -21.91
N ASP A 263 7.43 -7.85 -21.39
CA ASP A 263 8.40 -8.64 -22.15
C ASP A 263 7.76 -9.82 -22.90
N GLU A 264 6.65 -10.38 -22.39
CA GLU A 264 5.96 -11.53 -23.01
C GLU A 264 4.61 -11.16 -23.65
N LEU A 265 3.65 -10.65 -22.85
CA LEU A 265 2.27 -10.47 -23.28
C LEU A 265 2.14 -9.38 -24.36
N ILE A 266 2.74 -8.20 -24.15
CA ILE A 266 2.64 -7.09 -25.10
C ILE A 266 3.21 -7.45 -26.49
N PRO A 267 4.43 -8.01 -26.62
CA PRO A 267 4.93 -8.50 -27.90
C PRO A 267 4.04 -9.57 -28.52
N PHE A 268 3.50 -10.48 -27.71
CA PHE A 268 2.60 -11.53 -28.19
C PHE A 268 1.30 -10.97 -28.78
N LEU A 269 0.63 -10.05 -28.08
CA LEU A 269 -0.58 -9.39 -28.56
C LEU A 269 -0.31 -8.61 -29.85
N LYS A 270 0.77 -7.84 -29.88
CA LYS A 270 1.19 -7.06 -31.06
C LYS A 270 1.45 -7.96 -32.26
N LYS A 271 2.19 -9.07 -32.09
CA LYS A 271 2.47 -10.03 -33.16
C LYS A 271 1.20 -10.67 -33.73
N ASN A 272 0.18 -10.84 -32.91
CA ASN A 272 -1.11 -11.43 -33.31
C ASN A 272 -2.14 -10.39 -33.79
N GLY A 273 -1.78 -9.10 -33.86
CA GLY A 273 -2.69 -8.03 -34.30
C GLY A 273 -3.83 -7.74 -33.31
N MET A 274 -3.61 -8.00 -32.03
CA MET A 274 -4.59 -7.75 -30.96
C MET A 274 -4.44 -6.32 -30.42
N PRO A 275 -5.53 -5.67 -29.99
CA PRO A 275 -5.47 -4.38 -29.30
C PRO A 275 -4.58 -4.51 -28.05
N GLN A 276 -3.57 -3.65 -27.91
CA GLN A 276 -2.61 -3.72 -26.79
C GLN A 276 -2.14 -2.36 -26.31
N GLU A 277 -2.40 -1.31 -27.08
CA GLU A 277 -1.81 0.02 -26.95
C GLU A 277 -2.08 0.63 -25.56
N HIS A 278 -3.32 0.53 -25.07
CA HIS A 278 -3.70 1.02 -23.74
C HIS A 278 -3.10 0.20 -22.60
N LEU A 279 -3.04 -1.12 -22.75
CA LEU A 279 -2.44 -2.01 -21.76
C LEU A 279 -0.94 -1.72 -21.64
N HIS A 280 -0.26 -1.60 -22.78
CA HIS A 280 1.16 -1.26 -22.86
C HIS A 280 1.46 0.11 -22.24
N PHE A 281 0.68 1.15 -22.58
CA PHE A 281 0.82 2.47 -21.98
C PHE A 281 0.66 2.42 -20.46
N SER A 282 -0.38 1.72 -19.97
CA SER A 282 -0.66 1.65 -18.54
C SER A 282 0.40 0.86 -17.76
N ILE A 283 0.93 -0.23 -18.32
CA ILE A 283 2.04 -0.98 -17.73
C ILE A 283 3.27 -0.07 -17.59
N LEU A 284 3.63 0.66 -18.66
CA LEU A 284 4.77 1.58 -18.63
C LEU A 284 4.56 2.73 -17.65
N LEU A 285 3.35 3.30 -17.59
CA LEU A 285 3.03 4.39 -16.67
C LEU A 285 3.17 3.93 -15.21
N ASN A 286 2.71 2.73 -14.87
CA ASN A 286 2.85 2.18 -13.52
C ASN A 286 4.28 1.81 -13.14
N LEU A 287 5.02 1.20 -14.07
CA LEU A 287 6.46 0.97 -13.88
C LEU A 287 7.19 2.31 -13.63
N SER A 288 6.84 3.37 -14.36
CA SER A 288 7.43 4.68 -14.11
C SER A 288 7.07 5.24 -12.73
N ASP A 289 5.84 5.03 -12.25
CA ASP A 289 5.43 5.46 -10.89
C ASP A 289 6.23 4.72 -9.81
N MET A 290 6.44 3.42 -9.97
CA MET A 290 7.29 2.62 -9.08
C MET A 290 8.73 3.15 -9.05
N TYR A 291 9.34 3.39 -10.22
CA TYR A 291 10.70 3.94 -10.29
C TYR A 291 10.82 5.35 -9.69
N LEU A 292 9.81 6.21 -9.90
CA LEU A 292 9.79 7.55 -9.29
C LEU A 292 9.71 7.48 -7.77
N ARG A 293 8.87 6.58 -7.21
CA ARG A 293 8.79 6.36 -5.75
C ARG A 293 10.08 5.84 -5.14
N GLU A 294 10.82 5.01 -5.86
CA GLU A 294 12.14 4.51 -5.43
C GLU A 294 13.25 5.56 -5.61
N GLY A 295 13.02 6.58 -6.44
CA GLY A 295 14.05 7.54 -6.82
C GLY A 295 15.02 7.01 -7.90
N ASP A 296 14.68 5.94 -8.62
CA ASP A 296 15.42 5.47 -9.80
C ASP A 296 15.03 6.31 -11.03
N ILE A 297 15.56 7.53 -11.05
CA ILE A 297 15.31 8.52 -12.09
C ILE A 297 15.71 8.02 -13.48
N TYR A 298 16.73 7.15 -13.58
CA TYR A 298 17.23 6.66 -14.86
C TYR A 298 16.21 5.72 -15.52
N GLU A 299 15.74 4.71 -14.80
CA GLU A 299 14.73 3.78 -15.32
C GLU A 299 13.36 4.47 -15.45
N ALA A 300 13.02 5.40 -14.56
CA ALA A 300 11.83 6.25 -14.72
C ALA A 300 11.85 7.02 -16.06
N ASN A 301 12.94 7.73 -16.34
CA ASN A 301 13.09 8.49 -17.59
C ASN A 301 13.05 7.57 -18.83
N ARG A 302 13.77 6.45 -18.81
CA ARG A 302 13.78 5.48 -19.91
C ARG A 302 12.40 4.89 -20.16
N THR A 303 11.65 4.62 -19.10
CA THR A 303 10.30 4.06 -19.17
C THR A 303 9.30 5.10 -19.67
N LEU A 304 9.38 6.35 -19.21
CA LEU A 304 8.54 7.45 -19.69
C LEU A 304 8.78 7.77 -21.17
N GLU A 305 10.03 7.69 -21.66
CA GLU A 305 10.33 7.82 -23.09
C GLU A 305 9.68 6.72 -23.93
N LYS A 306 9.62 5.48 -23.43
CA LYS A 306 8.86 4.41 -24.09
C LYS A 306 7.36 4.69 -24.03
N CYS A 307 6.86 5.15 -22.88
CA CYS A 307 5.46 5.47 -22.65
C CYS A 307 4.98 6.56 -23.61
N ARG A 308 5.75 7.64 -23.80
CA ARG A 308 5.48 8.71 -24.76
C ARG A 308 5.33 8.18 -26.19
N ARG A 309 6.24 7.33 -26.65
CA ARG A 309 6.15 6.72 -27.99
C ARG A 309 4.91 5.86 -28.18
N VAL A 310 4.42 5.23 -27.11
CA VAL A 310 3.16 4.46 -27.15
C VAL A 310 1.97 5.41 -27.20
N GLN A 311 1.97 6.49 -26.39
CA GLN A 311 0.93 7.51 -26.39
C GLN A 311 0.77 8.19 -27.76
N GLU A 312 1.89 8.50 -28.43
CA GLU A 312 1.90 9.06 -29.79
C GLU A 312 1.24 8.15 -30.84
N GLN A 313 1.15 6.83 -30.58
CA GLN A 313 0.49 5.87 -31.47
C GLN A 313 -1.04 5.88 -31.33
N PHE A 314 -1.60 6.48 -30.28
CA PHE A 314 -3.06 6.47 -30.06
C PHE A 314 -3.82 7.32 -31.08
N GLY A 315 -3.13 8.26 -31.74
CA GLY A 315 -3.72 9.17 -32.73
C GLY A 315 -4.45 10.35 -32.09
N ASN A 316 -5.14 11.14 -32.91
CA ASN A 316 -5.75 12.42 -32.50
C ASN A 316 -7.24 12.27 -32.15
N TYR A 317 -7.55 11.42 -31.17
CA TYR A 317 -8.93 11.21 -30.68
C TYR A 317 -9.16 11.92 -29.35
N LEU A 318 -10.38 12.43 -29.15
CA LEU A 318 -10.74 13.14 -27.92
C LEU A 318 -10.63 12.24 -26.68
N GLU A 319 -10.96 10.97 -26.84
CA GLU A 319 -10.90 9.92 -25.81
C GLU A 319 -9.48 9.72 -25.25
N GLU A 320 -8.45 10.14 -25.99
CA GLU A 320 -7.05 9.93 -25.63
C GLU A 320 -6.44 11.17 -24.94
N LEU A 321 -7.22 12.24 -24.72
CA LEU A 321 -6.74 13.43 -24.02
C LEU A 321 -6.23 13.12 -22.60
N MET A 322 -6.87 12.18 -21.91
CA MET A 322 -6.50 11.82 -20.54
C MET A 322 -5.18 11.06 -20.46
N THR A 323 -4.82 10.30 -21.49
CA THR A 323 -3.55 9.55 -21.52
C THR A 323 -2.37 10.50 -21.70
N TYR A 324 -2.56 11.58 -22.47
CA TYR A 324 -1.59 12.67 -22.53
C TYR A 324 -1.38 13.33 -21.17
N TYR A 325 -2.46 13.64 -20.44
CA TYR A 325 -2.36 14.26 -19.12
C TYR A 325 -1.61 13.37 -18.12
N GLN A 326 -1.97 12.08 -18.06
CA GLN A 326 -1.30 11.10 -17.19
C GLN A 326 0.21 11.03 -17.45
N LEU A 327 0.62 11.09 -18.72
CA LEU A 327 2.04 11.14 -19.07
C LEU A 327 2.70 12.44 -18.60
N VAL A 328 2.06 13.60 -18.85
CA VAL A 328 2.59 14.92 -18.47
C VAL A 328 2.74 15.06 -16.95
N GLU A 329 1.84 14.48 -16.17
CA GLU A 329 1.93 14.38 -14.71
C GLU A 329 3.21 13.66 -14.28
N LYS A 330 3.47 12.45 -14.81
CA LYS A 330 4.68 11.67 -14.48
C LYS A 330 5.97 12.34 -14.98
N GLU A 331 5.93 13.00 -16.13
CA GLU A 331 7.05 13.82 -16.60
C GLU A 331 7.34 15.02 -15.68
N ALA A 332 6.32 15.65 -15.11
CA ALA A 332 6.51 16.72 -14.15
C ALA A 332 7.08 16.19 -12.83
N LEU A 333 6.61 15.03 -12.35
CA LEU A 333 7.17 14.39 -11.16
C LEU A 333 8.64 14.01 -11.37
N LEU A 334 8.98 13.42 -12.52
CA LEU A 334 10.38 13.16 -12.91
C LEU A 334 11.22 14.43 -12.86
N ALA A 335 10.72 15.54 -13.39
CA ALA A 335 11.43 16.81 -13.36
C ALA A 335 11.63 17.31 -11.91
N ILE A 336 10.63 17.15 -11.05
CA ILE A 336 10.73 17.52 -9.62
C ILE A 336 11.79 16.66 -8.92
N ASP A 337 11.78 15.35 -9.13
CA ASP A 337 12.77 14.42 -8.53
C ASP A 337 14.19 14.68 -9.03
N GLN A 338 14.31 15.19 -10.26
CA GLN A 338 15.56 15.68 -10.84
C GLN A 338 15.98 17.07 -10.35
N PHE A 339 15.26 17.69 -9.42
CA PHE A 339 15.47 19.06 -8.94
C PHE A 339 15.29 20.13 -10.04
N CYS A 340 14.57 19.79 -11.12
CA CYS A 340 14.17 20.67 -12.23
C CYS A 340 12.79 21.31 -11.94
N PHE A 341 12.64 21.94 -10.77
CA PHE A 341 11.34 22.37 -10.24
C PHE A 341 10.55 23.31 -11.17
N GLU A 342 11.24 24.22 -11.87
CA GLU A 342 10.57 25.15 -12.80
C GLU A 342 10.02 24.43 -14.03
N GLU A 343 10.70 23.38 -14.51
CA GLU A 343 10.17 22.55 -15.60
C GLU A 343 8.91 21.81 -15.15
N GLY A 344 8.95 21.17 -13.98
CA GLY A 344 7.79 20.49 -13.38
C GLY A 344 6.61 21.45 -13.20
N ARG A 345 6.86 22.64 -12.64
CA ARG A 345 5.88 23.71 -12.48
C ARG A 345 5.28 24.13 -13.82
N GLN A 346 6.08 24.38 -14.84
CA GLN A 346 5.59 24.87 -16.13
C GLN A 346 4.76 23.81 -16.87
N LYS A 347 5.13 22.52 -16.78
CA LYS A 347 4.32 21.41 -17.30
C LYS A 347 2.93 21.38 -16.65
N MET A 348 2.87 21.40 -15.32
CA MET A 348 1.61 21.35 -14.56
C MET A 348 0.76 22.60 -14.71
N LYS A 349 1.39 23.78 -14.76
CA LYS A 349 0.72 25.05 -15.08
C LYS A 349 0.04 25.02 -16.45
N THR A 350 0.70 24.43 -17.45
CA THR A 350 0.14 24.30 -18.80
C THR A 350 -1.07 23.35 -18.79
N ALA A 351 -0.95 22.19 -18.12
CA ALA A 351 -2.04 21.24 -17.97
C ALA A 351 -3.24 21.85 -17.22
N ARG A 352 -2.98 22.57 -16.12
CA ARG A 352 -3.99 23.33 -15.37
C ARG A 352 -4.73 24.33 -16.24
N GLN A 353 -4.01 25.15 -17.01
CA GLN A 353 -4.62 26.15 -17.89
C GLN A 353 -5.49 25.50 -18.97
N LEU A 354 -5.07 24.35 -19.50
CA LEU A 354 -5.86 23.58 -20.48
C LEU A 354 -7.18 23.09 -19.87
N PHE A 355 -7.15 22.46 -18.69
CA PHE A 355 -8.37 22.01 -18.01
C PHE A 355 -9.28 23.18 -17.66
N GLU A 356 -8.72 24.27 -17.13
CA GLU A 356 -9.47 25.47 -16.81
C GLU A 356 -10.19 26.03 -18.04
N HIS A 357 -9.54 26.02 -19.21
CA HIS A 357 -10.18 26.42 -20.47
C HIS A 357 -11.29 25.46 -20.91
N ILE A 358 -11.08 24.14 -20.83
CA ILE A 358 -12.09 23.13 -21.19
C ILE A 358 -13.32 23.26 -20.29
N MET A 359 -13.11 23.36 -18.97
CA MET A 359 -14.18 23.51 -17.99
C MET A 359 -14.98 24.79 -18.23
N LYS A 360 -14.30 25.93 -18.40
CA LYS A 360 -14.97 27.21 -18.72
C LYS A 360 -15.70 27.19 -20.07
N PHE A 361 -15.21 26.42 -21.04
CA PHE A 361 -15.91 26.25 -22.32
C PHE A 361 -17.24 25.52 -22.11
N ILE A 362 -17.23 24.42 -21.35
CA ILE A 362 -18.44 23.65 -21.01
C ILE A 362 -19.44 24.49 -20.21
N GLU A 363 -18.97 25.24 -19.22
CA GLU A 363 -19.81 26.11 -18.37
C GLU A 363 -20.43 27.29 -19.13
N LYS A 364 -19.85 27.70 -20.26
CA LYS A 364 -20.37 28.79 -21.11
C LYS A 364 -21.34 28.32 -22.19
N ASP A 365 -21.37 27.03 -22.50
CA ASP A 365 -22.28 26.48 -23.49
C ASP A 365 -23.70 26.40 -22.91
N GLU A 366 -24.70 26.90 -23.65
CA GLU A 366 -26.07 27.01 -23.16
C GLU A 366 -26.71 25.66 -22.82
N LEU A 367 -26.40 24.59 -23.57
CA LEU A 367 -26.99 23.27 -23.34
C LEU A 367 -26.24 22.52 -22.25
N LEU A 368 -24.91 22.60 -22.25
CA LEU A 368 -24.09 21.89 -21.28
C LEU A 368 -24.16 22.53 -19.90
N SER A 369 -24.20 23.86 -19.81
CA SER A 369 -24.30 24.59 -18.53
C SER A 369 -25.59 24.30 -17.77
N MET A 370 -26.69 23.98 -18.46
CA MET A 370 -27.93 23.52 -17.81
C MET A 370 -27.74 22.21 -17.05
N ARG A 371 -26.88 21.32 -17.55
CA ARG A 371 -26.58 20.03 -16.92
C ARG A 371 -25.39 20.10 -15.97
N PHE A 372 -24.41 20.93 -16.29
CA PHE A 372 -23.14 21.08 -15.59
C PHE A 372 -22.86 22.56 -15.28
N PRO A 373 -23.61 23.17 -14.35
CA PRO A 373 -23.51 24.60 -14.05
C PRO A 373 -22.20 24.99 -13.34
N VAL A 374 -21.60 24.03 -12.63
CA VAL A 374 -20.28 24.15 -12.02
C VAL A 374 -19.52 22.88 -12.34
N MET A 375 -18.47 22.98 -13.16
CA MET A 375 -17.63 21.86 -13.50
C MET A 375 -16.58 21.65 -12.41
N LYS A 376 -16.35 20.39 -12.07
CA LYS A 376 -15.26 19.94 -11.21
C LYS A 376 -14.48 18.84 -11.92
N SER A 377 -13.20 18.73 -11.64
CA SER A 377 -12.34 17.70 -12.24
C SER A 377 -11.22 17.33 -11.28
N GLU A 378 -11.11 16.05 -10.95
CA GLU A 378 -9.99 15.50 -10.17
C GLU A 378 -8.67 15.77 -10.88
N TYR A 379 -8.56 15.52 -12.19
CA TYR A 379 -7.37 15.85 -12.98
C TYR A 379 -6.99 17.34 -12.94
N TYR A 380 -7.97 18.26 -12.88
CA TYR A 380 -7.68 19.68 -12.68
C TYR A 380 -7.14 19.95 -11.27
N GLY A 381 -7.72 19.29 -10.26
CA GLY A 381 -7.21 19.28 -8.89
C GLY A 381 -5.76 18.77 -8.82
N ASP A 382 -5.46 17.66 -9.49
CA ASP A 382 -4.13 17.04 -9.50
C ASP A 382 -3.11 17.94 -10.18
N ALA A 383 -3.48 18.60 -11.28
CA ALA A 383 -2.61 19.56 -11.96
C ALA A 383 -2.26 20.75 -11.06
N LEU A 384 -3.26 21.26 -10.31
CA LEU A 384 -3.03 22.30 -9.29
C LEU A 384 -2.12 21.79 -8.16
N CYS A 385 -2.39 20.58 -7.68
CA CYS A 385 -1.68 19.94 -6.58
C CYS A 385 -0.19 19.74 -6.92
N MET A 386 0.10 19.22 -8.12
CA MET A 386 1.46 19.03 -8.60
C MET A 386 2.16 20.35 -8.97
N GLU A 387 1.45 21.36 -9.47
CA GLU A 387 2.01 22.71 -9.63
C GLU A 387 2.43 23.29 -8.27
N ILE A 388 1.60 23.14 -7.25
CA ILE A 388 1.92 23.54 -5.87
C ILE A 388 3.12 22.76 -5.35
N TYR A 389 3.15 21.43 -5.56
CA TYR A 389 4.26 20.58 -5.10
C TYR A 389 5.60 21.04 -5.68
N ALA A 390 5.67 21.34 -6.97
CA ALA A 390 6.86 21.92 -7.59
C ALA A 390 7.24 23.28 -6.98
N MET A 391 6.26 24.11 -6.62
CA MET A 391 6.47 25.43 -6.01
C MET A 391 6.91 25.38 -4.54
N LEU A 392 6.57 24.34 -3.77
CA LEU A 392 6.97 24.20 -2.35
C LEU A 392 8.49 24.34 -2.19
N PHE A 393 9.21 23.76 -3.13
CA PHE A 393 10.67 23.74 -3.20
C PHE A 393 11.29 25.10 -3.57
N GLN A 394 10.51 26.00 -4.16
CA GLN A 394 10.94 27.35 -4.54
C GLN A 394 10.55 28.41 -3.51
N GLN A 395 9.47 28.18 -2.73
CA GLN A 395 8.87 29.18 -1.84
C GLN A 395 9.88 29.78 -0.84
N ARG A 396 10.78 28.96 -0.28
CA ARG A 396 11.80 29.40 0.69
C ARG A 396 12.70 30.51 0.13
N PHE A 397 12.99 30.45 -1.17
CA PHE A 397 13.82 31.42 -1.89
C PHE A 397 13.00 32.53 -2.56
N HIS A 398 11.71 32.29 -2.73
CA HIS A 398 10.75 33.18 -3.38
C HIS A 398 9.51 33.40 -2.50
N PRO A 399 9.61 34.13 -1.38
CA PRO A 399 8.50 34.33 -0.44
C PRO A 399 7.25 34.97 -1.08
N GLU A 400 7.42 35.70 -2.18
CA GLU A 400 6.34 36.28 -2.98
C GLU A 400 5.35 35.23 -3.52
N LEU A 401 5.79 33.97 -3.70
CA LEU A 401 4.95 32.88 -4.19
C LEU A 401 3.84 32.49 -3.21
N TYR A 402 3.98 32.81 -1.91
CA TYR A 402 3.04 32.40 -0.86
C TYR A 402 1.57 32.69 -1.22
N SER A 403 1.29 33.91 -1.68
CA SER A 403 -0.07 34.34 -2.01
C SER A 403 -0.67 33.58 -3.20
N GLU A 404 0.15 33.30 -4.22
CA GLU A 404 -0.25 32.51 -5.38
C GLU A 404 -0.52 31.06 -4.98
N MET A 405 0.38 30.45 -4.21
CA MET A 405 0.26 29.07 -3.75
C MET A 405 -0.98 28.86 -2.87
N CYS A 406 -1.27 29.81 -1.97
CA CYS A 406 -2.49 29.76 -1.17
C CYS A 406 -3.74 29.77 -2.05
N ARG A 407 -3.79 30.68 -3.04
CA ARG A 407 -4.91 30.78 -3.98
C ARG A 407 -5.09 29.50 -4.81
N LEU A 408 -4.00 28.92 -5.32
CA LEU A 408 -4.06 27.66 -6.06
C LEU A 408 -4.54 26.52 -5.15
N SER A 409 -4.07 26.50 -3.89
CA SER A 409 -4.47 25.52 -2.90
C SER A 409 -5.97 25.59 -2.60
N ASP A 410 -6.53 26.80 -2.44
CA ASP A 410 -7.96 27.00 -2.20
C ASP A 410 -8.80 26.52 -3.40
N ILE A 411 -8.32 26.72 -4.64
CA ILE A 411 -9.01 26.23 -5.85
C ILE A 411 -9.01 24.70 -5.89
N ALA A 412 -7.87 24.07 -5.61
CA ALA A 412 -7.70 22.62 -5.66
C ALA A 412 -8.57 21.89 -4.62
N LEU A 413 -8.67 22.42 -3.39
CA LEU A 413 -9.56 21.88 -2.33
C LEU A 413 -11.03 21.80 -2.76
N ASN A 414 -11.44 22.59 -3.75
CA ASN A 414 -12.81 22.61 -4.26
C ASN A 414 -13.05 21.66 -5.44
N GLN A 415 -12.01 21.01 -5.98
CA GLN A 415 -12.12 20.17 -7.19
C GLN A 415 -12.50 18.72 -6.90
N TYR A 416 -12.03 18.15 -5.79
CA TYR A 416 -12.26 16.75 -5.48
C TYR A 416 -13.72 16.51 -5.04
N PRO A 417 -14.36 15.38 -5.44
CA PRO A 417 -15.55 14.91 -4.76
C PRO A 417 -15.19 14.65 -3.29
N GLY A 418 -16.14 14.76 -2.36
CA GLY A 418 -15.87 14.78 -0.91
C GLY A 418 -15.28 13.51 -0.27
N GLY A 419 -14.54 12.68 -1.02
CA GLY A 419 -13.72 11.61 -0.48
C GLY A 419 -12.55 12.16 0.34
N GLU A 420 -12.30 11.53 1.48
CA GLU A 420 -11.40 12.06 2.51
C GLU A 420 -9.92 11.98 2.12
N GLY A 421 -9.50 11.01 1.30
CA GLY A 421 -8.08 10.74 0.99
C GLY A 421 -7.38 11.73 0.04
N GLU A 422 -8.05 12.27 -0.99
CA GLU A 422 -7.41 13.25 -1.89
C GLU A 422 -7.24 14.62 -1.22
N LEU A 423 -8.21 14.99 -0.38
CA LEU A 423 -8.14 16.21 0.42
C LEU A 423 -7.03 16.14 1.48
N GLU A 424 -6.69 14.94 1.94
CA GLU A 424 -5.63 14.70 2.92
C GLU A 424 -4.26 15.20 2.42
N ARG A 425 -3.78 14.68 1.29
CA ARG A 425 -2.48 15.05 0.71
C ARG A 425 -2.40 16.54 0.42
N HIS A 426 -3.48 17.11 -0.11
CA HIS A 426 -3.51 18.53 -0.42
C HIS A 426 -3.44 19.42 0.83
N ARG A 427 -4.06 19.01 1.94
CA ARG A 427 -3.95 19.69 3.23
C ARG A 427 -2.54 19.56 3.82
N GLN A 428 -1.83 18.46 3.59
CA GLN A 428 -0.41 18.32 3.95
C GLN A 428 0.46 19.31 3.17
N TYR A 429 0.26 19.47 1.86
CA TYR A 429 0.95 20.50 1.09
C TYR A 429 0.60 21.91 1.56
N ARG A 430 -0.67 22.16 1.92
CA ARG A 430 -1.04 23.46 2.50
C ARG A 430 -0.35 23.71 3.84
N SER A 431 -0.20 22.70 4.68
CA SER A 431 0.62 22.78 5.90
C SER A 431 2.06 23.21 5.59
N HIS A 432 2.67 22.63 4.55
CA HIS A 432 4.03 23.00 4.14
C HIS A 432 4.11 24.44 3.59
N ILE A 433 3.12 24.91 2.82
CA ILE A 433 3.06 26.32 2.37
C ILE A 433 3.10 27.28 3.57
N GLU A 434 2.30 27.00 4.61
CA GLU A 434 2.26 27.83 5.82
C GLU A 434 3.57 27.72 6.62
N LEU A 435 4.21 26.55 6.63
CA LEU A 435 5.51 26.33 7.25
C LEU A 435 6.60 27.23 6.64
N GLU A 436 6.75 27.22 5.32
CA GLU A 436 7.76 28.04 4.63
C GLU A 436 7.48 29.54 4.75
N ALA A 437 6.23 29.93 5.02
CA ALA A 437 5.85 31.31 5.32
C ALA A 437 6.07 31.72 6.79
N GLY A 438 6.62 30.84 7.64
CA GLY A 438 6.84 31.09 9.07
C GLY A 438 5.57 31.04 9.92
N LYS A 439 4.46 30.49 9.39
CA LYS A 439 3.15 30.43 10.06
C LYS A 439 2.95 29.08 10.74
N TYR A 440 3.81 28.75 11.71
CA TYR A 440 3.90 27.40 12.29
C TYR A 440 2.61 26.86 12.92
N LYS A 441 1.85 27.72 13.62
CA LYS A 441 0.54 27.31 14.17
C LYS A 441 -0.47 27.01 13.06
N SER A 442 -0.47 27.82 12.00
CA SER A 442 -1.29 27.59 10.80
C SER A 442 -0.91 26.28 10.12
N ALA A 443 0.40 26.02 9.95
CA ALA A 443 0.90 24.76 9.42
C ALA A 443 0.38 23.56 10.21
N MET A 444 0.49 23.61 11.55
CA MET A 444 -0.02 22.54 12.42
C MET A 444 -1.54 22.34 12.31
N LYS A 445 -2.32 23.42 12.17
CA LYS A 445 -3.77 23.34 11.93
C LYS A 445 -4.09 22.62 10.63
N TRP A 446 -3.42 22.97 9.53
CA TRP A 446 -3.63 22.31 8.25
C TRP A 446 -3.22 20.84 8.28
N LEU A 447 -2.13 20.51 8.97
CA LEU A 447 -1.70 19.12 9.16
C LEU A 447 -2.72 18.32 9.99
N ALA A 448 -3.27 18.92 11.05
CA ALA A 448 -4.35 18.31 11.83
C ALA A 448 -5.65 18.17 11.01
N GLY A 449 -5.96 19.16 10.17
CA GLY A 449 -7.09 19.11 9.26
C GLY A 449 -6.94 18.02 8.19
N ALA A 450 -5.73 17.58 7.85
CA ALA A 450 -5.51 16.48 6.89
C ALA A 450 -6.17 15.18 7.37
N ILE A 451 -6.11 14.88 8.68
CA ILE A 451 -6.82 13.77 9.31
C ILE A 451 -8.21 14.16 9.86
N CYS A 452 -8.83 15.19 9.28
CA CYS A 452 -10.17 15.68 9.61
C CYS A 452 -10.38 16.11 11.07
N LEU A 453 -9.34 16.61 11.76
CA LEU A 453 -9.53 17.27 13.06
C LEU A 453 -10.18 18.66 12.88
N PRO A 454 -10.97 19.12 13.87
CA PRO A 454 -11.57 20.46 13.84
C PRO A 454 -10.53 21.59 13.71
N ASP A 455 -10.92 22.67 13.06
CA ASP A 455 -10.11 23.89 12.97
C ASP A 455 -10.07 24.61 14.33
N GLU A 456 -9.08 24.25 15.14
CA GLU A 456 -8.85 24.78 16.48
C GLU A 456 -7.40 25.28 16.62
N GLU A 457 -7.17 26.24 17.51
CA GLU A 457 -5.80 26.68 17.83
C GLU A 457 -4.95 25.51 18.36
N PRO A 458 -3.69 25.36 17.91
CA PRO A 458 -2.82 24.30 18.39
C PRO A 458 -2.64 24.35 19.91
N SER A 459 -3.09 23.28 20.57
CA SER A 459 -3.00 23.06 22.01
C SER A 459 -2.37 21.70 22.29
N GLU A 460 -1.96 21.45 23.55
CA GLU A 460 -1.46 20.13 23.97
C GLU A 460 -2.47 19.03 23.65
N GLU A 461 -3.76 19.26 23.91
CA GLU A 461 -4.84 18.30 23.66
C GLU A 461 -5.01 18.01 22.17
N MET A 462 -5.00 19.04 21.33
CA MET A 462 -5.11 18.89 19.87
C MET A 462 -3.93 18.09 19.31
N ILE A 463 -2.70 18.44 19.70
CA ILE A 463 -1.50 17.73 19.25
C ILE A 463 -1.51 16.28 19.74
N SER A 464 -1.89 16.03 21.00
CA SER A 464 -1.99 14.66 21.54
C SER A 464 -3.01 13.83 20.76
N LYS A 465 -4.16 14.42 20.44
CA LYS A 465 -5.21 13.78 19.63
C LYS A 465 -4.71 13.49 18.22
N PHE A 466 -4.07 14.45 17.57
CA PHE A 466 -3.47 14.29 16.24
C PHE A 466 -2.52 13.10 16.20
N LEU A 467 -1.51 13.06 17.09
CA LEU A 467 -0.51 12.00 17.09
C LEU A 467 -1.11 10.61 17.37
N ARG A 468 -2.15 10.54 18.22
CA ARG A 468 -2.87 9.27 18.50
C ARG A 468 -3.67 8.80 17.29
N THR A 469 -4.37 9.71 16.62
CA THR A 469 -5.14 9.38 15.42
C THR A 469 -4.23 8.90 14.30
N VAL A 470 -3.07 9.54 14.10
CA VAL A 470 -2.08 9.10 13.12
C VAL A 470 -1.63 7.66 13.40
N VAL A 471 -1.20 7.35 14.63
CA VAL A 471 -0.69 6.01 14.99
C VAL A 471 -1.76 4.91 14.87
N ASN A 472 -3.01 5.22 15.20
CA ASN A 472 -4.06 4.20 15.29
C ASN A 472 -4.91 4.09 14.02
N GLY A 473 -4.90 5.11 13.15
CA GLY A 473 -5.81 5.22 12.01
C GLY A 473 -5.12 5.21 10.65
N GLN A 474 -3.79 5.34 10.58
CA GLN A 474 -3.04 5.34 9.33
C GLN A 474 -2.25 4.05 9.16
N GLU A 475 -2.08 3.62 7.92
CA GLU A 475 -1.13 2.57 7.56
C GLU A 475 0.30 3.01 7.89
N MET A 476 1.22 2.03 8.01
CA MET A 476 2.59 2.26 8.46
C MET A 476 3.30 3.38 7.69
N ILE A 477 3.20 3.38 6.35
CA ILE A 477 3.85 4.39 5.51
C ILE A 477 3.19 5.76 5.65
N GLY A 478 1.85 5.83 5.70
CA GLY A 478 1.11 7.07 5.92
C GLY A 478 1.49 7.73 7.25
N ALA A 479 1.58 6.94 8.32
CA ALA A 479 2.02 7.43 9.63
C ALA A 479 3.45 8.02 9.61
N LYS A 480 4.36 7.46 8.80
CA LYS A 480 5.71 8.04 8.60
C LYS A 480 5.66 9.39 7.89
N TYR A 481 4.83 9.56 6.85
CA TYR A 481 4.66 10.86 6.19
C TYR A 481 4.11 11.94 7.14
N TYR A 482 3.14 11.59 7.99
CA TYR A 482 2.66 12.49 9.03
C TYR A 482 3.75 12.89 10.01
N LEU A 483 4.57 11.93 10.45
CA LEU A 483 5.70 12.19 11.32
C LEU A 483 6.73 13.10 10.64
N MET A 484 7.00 12.92 9.35
CA MET A 484 7.86 13.79 8.56
C MET A 484 7.36 15.24 8.59
N TYR A 485 6.11 15.49 8.19
CA TYR A 485 5.53 16.85 8.21
C TYR A 485 5.51 17.47 9.60
N TYR A 486 5.21 16.68 10.62
CA TYR A 486 5.24 17.11 12.01
C TYR A 486 6.66 17.56 12.44
N LEU A 487 7.68 16.80 12.06
CA LEU A 487 9.08 17.11 12.36
C LEU A 487 9.61 18.31 11.57
N LEU A 488 9.15 18.52 10.33
CA LEU A 488 9.45 19.73 9.57
C LEU A 488 8.97 20.98 10.31
N ILE A 489 7.73 20.96 10.80
CA ILE A 489 7.18 22.05 11.61
C ILE A 489 7.98 22.21 12.90
N LEU A 490 8.21 21.11 13.63
CA LEU A 490 8.92 21.13 14.91
C LEU A 490 10.33 21.73 14.79
N ALA A 491 11.12 21.28 13.81
CA ALA A 491 12.51 21.70 13.64
C ALA A 491 12.62 23.20 13.33
N ARG A 492 11.75 23.72 12.46
CA ARG A 492 11.69 25.15 12.13
C ARG A 492 11.19 25.98 13.31
N THR A 493 10.11 25.54 13.95
CA THR A 493 9.53 26.20 15.12
C THR A 493 10.55 26.33 16.25
N ALA A 494 11.44 25.36 16.46
CA ALA A 494 12.44 25.41 17.52
C ALA A 494 13.46 26.57 17.39
N ARG A 495 13.61 27.13 16.18
CA ARG A 495 14.47 28.30 15.91
C ARG A 495 13.79 29.62 16.27
N GLU A 496 12.46 29.70 16.15
CA GLU A 496 11.70 30.96 16.20
C GLU A 496 10.68 31.04 17.35
N ASP A 497 9.99 29.93 17.68
CA ASP A 497 9.01 29.81 18.76
C ASP A 497 9.35 28.59 19.65
N LYS A 498 10.28 28.80 20.58
CA LYS A 498 10.78 27.73 21.47
C LYS A 498 9.71 27.13 22.37
N GLU A 499 8.69 27.91 22.74
CA GLU A 499 7.62 27.44 23.62
C GLU A 499 6.71 26.47 22.87
N PHE A 500 6.28 26.83 21.67
CA PHE A 500 5.45 25.96 20.84
C PHE A 500 6.21 24.69 20.42
N ALA A 501 7.48 24.82 20.02
CA ALA A 501 8.32 23.66 19.70
C ALA A 501 8.48 22.69 20.88
N ARG A 502 8.65 23.23 22.10
CA ARG A 502 8.74 22.40 23.31
C ARG A 502 7.44 21.64 23.57
N MET A 503 6.29 22.28 23.39
CA MET A 503 4.97 21.65 23.53
C MET A 503 4.82 20.48 22.55
N MET A 504 5.09 20.74 21.25
CA MET A 504 5.07 19.73 20.20
C MET A 504 5.99 18.54 20.54
N PHE A 505 7.23 18.81 20.97
CA PHE A 505 8.16 17.73 21.30
C PHE A 505 7.71 16.91 22.52
N LEU A 506 7.15 17.56 23.55
CA LEU A 506 6.66 16.85 24.73
C LEU A 506 5.52 15.90 24.39
N GLU A 507 4.59 16.31 23.51
CA GLU A 507 3.52 15.43 23.04
C GLU A 507 4.05 14.29 22.16
N LEU A 508 5.01 14.56 21.27
CA LEU A 508 5.66 13.50 20.48
C LEU A 508 6.33 12.46 21.39
N LYS A 509 7.04 12.91 22.43
CA LYS A 509 7.72 12.02 23.39
C LYS A 509 6.76 11.13 24.19
N LYS A 510 5.51 11.59 24.42
CA LYS A 510 4.47 10.77 25.05
C LYS A 510 4.00 9.65 24.11
N ASN A 511 4.13 9.81 22.80
CA ASN A 511 3.69 8.84 21.80
C ASN A 511 4.84 7.92 21.34
N LYS A 512 5.22 6.97 22.20
CA LYS A 512 6.34 6.06 21.96
C LYS A 512 6.20 5.24 20.68
N ASN A 513 4.99 4.78 20.36
CA ASN A 513 4.73 3.96 19.18
C ASN A 513 5.08 4.71 17.89
N LEU A 514 4.71 6.00 17.78
CA LEU A 514 5.09 6.80 16.61
C LEU A 514 6.60 7.03 16.53
N MET A 515 7.25 7.23 17.68
CA MET A 515 8.70 7.38 17.74
C MET A 515 9.43 6.09 17.33
N GLU A 516 8.91 4.93 17.72
CA GLU A 516 9.43 3.62 17.34
C GLU A 516 9.26 3.38 15.83
N LEU A 517 8.07 3.66 15.30
CA LEU A 517 7.74 3.57 13.88
C LEU A 517 8.67 4.43 13.00
N GLY A 518 9.02 5.63 13.48
CA GLY A 518 9.98 6.52 12.82
C GLY A 518 11.45 6.18 13.07
N GLY A 519 11.77 5.09 13.76
CA GLY A 519 13.14 4.71 14.10
C GLY A 519 13.85 5.69 15.05
N LEU A 520 13.09 6.51 15.80
CA LEU A 520 13.61 7.59 16.64
C LEU A 520 14.00 7.13 18.05
N LEU A 521 13.62 5.93 18.47
CA LEU A 521 14.04 5.36 19.76
C LEU A 521 15.34 4.56 19.59
N LYS A 522 16.32 4.78 20.48
CA LYS A 522 17.51 3.92 20.54
C LYS A 522 17.09 2.54 21.04
N LYS A 523 17.34 1.50 20.25
CA LYS A 523 17.20 0.11 20.69
C LYS A 523 18.09 -0.09 21.92
N THR A 524 17.51 -0.56 23.01
CA THR A 524 18.23 -0.95 24.22
C THR A 524 18.84 -2.35 24.03
N GLU A 525 19.85 -2.72 24.84
CA GLU A 525 20.41 -4.08 24.82
C GLU A 525 19.37 -5.17 25.16
N GLU A 526 18.26 -4.81 25.82
CA GLU A 526 17.11 -5.70 26.05
C GLU A 526 16.30 -5.93 24.76
N ASP A 527 16.21 -4.96 23.85
CA ASP A 527 15.55 -5.11 22.54
C ASP A 527 16.35 -6.00 21.57
N LEU A 528 17.65 -6.18 21.83
CA LEU A 528 18.53 -7.09 21.08
C LEU A 528 18.53 -8.52 21.65
N ASN A 529 18.02 -8.69 22.89
CA ASN A 529 17.95 -9.96 23.61
C ASN A 529 16.51 -10.45 23.84
N GLY A 530 15.51 -9.72 23.34
CA GLY A 530 14.13 -10.21 23.24
C GLY A 530 14.07 -11.39 22.27
N ASP A 531 13.38 -12.45 22.68
CA ASP A 531 13.29 -13.75 22.03
C ASP A 531 13.48 -13.73 20.50
N ILE A 532 14.38 -14.59 20.03
CA ILE A 532 14.54 -14.90 18.60
C ILE A 532 13.17 -15.27 18.04
N SER A 533 12.62 -14.37 17.22
CA SER A 533 11.53 -14.69 16.33
C SER A 533 11.94 -15.90 15.49
N LEU A 534 11.20 -17.00 15.62
CA LEU A 534 11.29 -18.15 14.72
C LEU A 534 10.66 -17.85 13.35
N GLU A 535 10.91 -16.66 12.81
CA GLU A 535 10.77 -16.37 11.40
C GLU A 535 12.18 -16.21 10.83
N GLY A 536 12.80 -17.35 10.57
CA GLY A 536 13.76 -17.50 9.47
C GLY A 536 13.09 -17.32 8.09
N ILE A 537 12.08 -16.44 8.00
CA ILE A 537 11.81 -15.74 6.76
C ILE A 537 12.92 -14.70 6.75
N GLN A 538 14.00 -14.98 6.04
CA GLN A 538 14.59 -13.89 5.29
C GLN A 538 13.41 -13.28 4.55
N MET A 539 12.91 -12.14 5.04
CA MET A 539 12.50 -11.13 4.10
C MET A 539 13.78 -10.98 3.29
N THR A 540 13.78 -11.59 2.09
CA THR A 540 14.55 -11.07 0.98
C THR A 540 14.45 -9.57 1.12
N ASP A 541 15.59 -8.87 1.14
CA ASP A 541 15.66 -7.40 1.23
C ASP A 541 14.78 -6.78 0.13
N SER A 542 13.45 -6.79 0.29
CA SER A 542 12.50 -6.64 -0.80
C SER A 542 11.82 -5.28 -0.71
N GLY A 543 12.09 -4.45 -1.73
CA GLY A 543 11.33 -3.26 -2.09
C GLY A 543 11.53 -2.06 -1.17
N ILE A 544 12.72 -1.45 -1.14
CA ILE A 544 13.02 -0.46 -0.10
C ILE A 544 12.54 0.94 -0.46
N SER A 545 11.35 1.30 0.06
CA SER A 545 10.93 2.69 0.24
C SER A 545 11.67 3.30 1.43
N TYR A 546 12.63 4.18 1.13
CA TYR A 546 13.45 4.90 2.11
C TYR A 546 12.82 6.21 2.57
N HIS A 547 12.16 6.91 1.65
CA HIS A 547 11.43 8.13 1.96
C HIS A 547 10.15 7.78 2.73
N PRO A 548 9.82 8.45 3.85
CA PRO A 548 10.40 9.70 4.34
C PRO A 548 11.42 9.58 5.50
N GLU A 549 12.07 8.43 5.70
CA GLU A 549 12.92 8.18 6.87
C GLU A 549 14.15 9.10 6.97
N GLU A 550 14.80 9.40 5.85
CA GLU A 550 15.94 10.31 5.80
C GLU A 550 15.57 11.70 6.31
N ILE A 551 14.36 12.18 5.98
CA ILE A 551 13.85 13.47 6.44
C ILE A 551 13.44 13.40 7.91
N ILE A 552 12.79 12.31 8.34
CA ILE A 552 12.46 12.06 9.75
C ILE A 552 13.74 12.15 10.61
N PHE A 553 14.79 11.42 10.24
CA PHE A 553 16.06 11.45 10.95
C PHE A 553 16.73 12.82 10.90
N TRP A 554 16.76 13.45 9.73
CA TRP A 554 17.37 14.77 9.56
C TRP A 554 16.69 15.82 10.44
N LYS A 555 15.36 15.94 10.38
CA LYS A 555 14.59 16.98 11.08
C LYS A 555 14.50 16.71 12.58
N TYR A 556 14.45 15.46 13.01
CA TYR A 556 14.60 15.13 14.42
C TYR A 556 16.00 15.51 14.94
N GLY A 557 17.05 15.21 14.18
CA GLY A 557 18.42 15.63 14.48
C GLY A 557 18.56 17.16 14.54
N GLU A 558 17.93 17.88 13.62
CA GLU A 558 17.90 19.35 13.57
C GLU A 558 17.26 19.93 14.85
N TYR A 559 16.12 19.38 15.27
CA TYR A 559 15.49 19.74 16.54
C TYR A 559 16.42 19.48 17.74
N LEU A 560 17.05 18.29 17.82
CA LEU A 560 17.99 17.98 18.91
C LEU A 560 19.18 18.94 18.96
N ALA A 561 19.73 19.32 17.81
CA ALA A 561 20.80 20.31 17.73
C ALA A 561 20.34 21.69 18.23
N SER A 562 19.10 22.10 17.91
CA SER A 562 18.54 23.39 18.33
C SER A 562 18.40 23.54 19.84
N ILE A 563 18.18 22.43 20.56
CA ILE A 563 18.09 22.39 22.02
C ILE A 563 19.43 22.05 22.71
N GLY A 564 20.53 21.99 21.94
CA GLY A 564 21.88 21.78 22.46
C GLY A 564 22.31 20.31 22.60
N ASN A 565 21.50 19.33 22.17
CA ASN A 565 21.86 17.92 22.17
C ASN A 565 22.60 17.53 20.88
N THR A 566 23.74 18.17 20.63
CA THR A 566 24.47 18.04 19.36
C THR A 566 25.08 16.65 19.15
N SER A 567 25.41 15.92 20.22
CA SER A 567 25.99 14.57 20.11
C SER A 567 24.97 13.57 19.55
N ASP A 568 23.73 13.57 20.08
CA ASP A 568 22.68 12.69 19.56
C ASP A 568 22.24 13.13 18.17
N ALA A 569 22.18 14.45 17.92
CA ALA A 569 21.87 14.99 16.59
C ALA A 569 22.79 14.41 15.51
N ILE A 570 24.11 14.40 15.73
CA ILE A 570 25.08 13.82 14.78
C ILE A 570 24.77 12.34 14.44
N GLY A 571 24.26 11.58 15.42
CA GLY A 571 23.81 10.20 15.22
C GLY A 571 22.69 10.11 14.19
N TYR A 572 21.62 10.91 14.37
CA TYR A 572 20.49 10.93 13.43
C TYR A 572 20.87 11.46 12.04
N PHE A 573 21.70 12.51 11.95
CA PHE A 573 22.24 12.95 10.66
C PHE A 573 23.05 11.84 9.96
N THR A 574 23.69 10.96 10.72
CA THR A 574 24.40 9.80 10.15
C THR A 574 23.43 8.73 9.68
N SER A 575 22.37 8.43 10.44
CA SER A 575 21.29 7.55 10.00
C SER A 575 20.64 8.05 8.71
N ALA A 576 20.32 9.35 8.63
CA ALA A 576 19.75 9.98 7.44
C ALA A 576 20.66 9.80 6.21
N LEU A 577 21.97 10.01 6.36
CA LEU A 577 22.92 9.83 5.25
C LEU A 577 23.12 8.36 4.85
N ASN A 578 23.02 7.43 5.80
CA ASN A 578 23.05 6.00 5.49
C ASN A 578 21.83 5.58 4.66
N VAL A 579 20.68 6.21 4.89
CA VAL A 579 19.49 6.05 4.06
C VAL A 579 19.74 6.64 2.67
N CYS A 580 20.19 7.91 2.60
CA CYS A 580 20.39 8.61 1.34
C CYS A 580 21.39 7.92 0.40
N TRP A 581 22.53 7.45 0.93
CA TRP A 581 23.65 6.94 0.15
C TRP A 581 23.76 5.41 0.19
N LYS A 582 22.65 4.71 0.42
CA LYS A 582 22.61 3.24 0.41
C LYS A 582 22.80 2.67 -0.99
N TYR A 583 22.22 3.33 -2.01
CA TYR A 583 22.29 2.90 -3.41
C TYR A 583 22.68 4.05 -4.33
N ASN A 584 23.57 3.77 -5.27
CA ASN A 584 24.09 4.78 -6.19
C ASN A 584 23.07 5.20 -7.26
N ASN A 585 22.12 4.34 -7.64
CA ASN A 585 21.10 4.64 -8.66
C ASN A 585 19.93 5.49 -8.13
N TYR A 586 19.84 5.74 -6.82
CA TYR A 586 18.76 6.53 -6.22
C TYR A 586 19.13 8.01 -6.15
N LEU A 587 19.08 8.65 -7.33
CA LEU A 587 19.59 9.99 -7.54
C LEU A 587 18.90 11.05 -6.64
N THR A 588 17.58 10.97 -6.44
CA THR A 588 16.83 11.91 -5.57
C THR A 588 17.37 11.88 -4.14
N LEU A 589 17.59 10.67 -3.60
CA LEU A 589 18.12 10.47 -2.25
C LEU A 589 19.60 10.89 -2.17
N ASN A 590 20.39 10.61 -3.20
CA ASN A 590 21.79 11.04 -3.27
C ASN A 590 21.94 12.57 -3.25
N LEU A 591 21.11 13.27 -4.02
CA LEU A 591 21.02 14.74 -4.02
C LEU A 591 20.56 15.26 -2.65
N THR A 592 19.55 14.61 -2.05
CA THR A 592 19.07 14.94 -0.69
C THR A 592 20.20 14.81 0.36
N GLY A 593 21.04 13.78 0.23
CA GLY A 593 22.18 13.56 1.09
C GLY A 593 23.22 14.68 1.05
N LEU A 594 23.35 15.45 -0.05
CA LEU A 594 24.29 16.57 -0.12
C LEU A 594 23.96 17.66 0.91
N GLY A 595 22.67 17.99 1.06
CA GLY A 595 22.21 19.01 2.01
C GLY A 595 22.36 18.56 3.46
N ILE A 596 21.95 17.32 3.75
CA ILE A 596 22.09 16.70 5.07
C ILE A 596 23.57 16.65 5.48
N ALA A 597 24.46 16.29 4.55
CA ALA A 597 25.89 16.26 4.80
C ALA A 597 26.46 17.66 5.08
N ALA A 598 26.02 18.68 4.34
CA ALA A 598 26.44 20.06 4.55
C ALA A 598 26.07 20.55 5.96
N GLU A 599 24.83 20.32 6.41
CA GLU A 599 24.41 20.71 7.76
C GLU A 599 25.09 19.86 8.86
N ARG A 600 25.35 18.57 8.63
CA ARG A 600 26.14 17.76 9.57
C ARG A 600 27.55 18.30 9.78
N ILE A 601 28.20 18.84 8.73
CA ILE A 601 29.52 19.46 8.84
C ILE A 601 29.46 20.66 9.79
N VAL A 602 28.41 21.48 9.72
CA VAL A 602 28.17 22.60 10.65
C VAL A 602 28.09 22.11 12.09
N LEU A 603 27.43 20.98 12.36
CA LEU A 603 27.38 20.39 13.71
C LEU A 603 28.77 19.96 14.21
N PHE A 604 29.61 19.39 13.34
CA PHE A 604 31.00 19.06 13.69
C PHE A 604 31.85 20.30 13.98
N CYS A 605 31.63 21.41 13.26
CA CYS A 605 32.27 22.70 13.52
C CYS A 605 31.89 23.22 14.91
N ARG A 606 30.60 23.22 15.24
CA ARG A 606 30.05 23.70 16.52
C ARG A 606 30.49 22.87 17.73
N THR A 607 30.81 21.59 17.52
CA THR A 607 31.34 20.69 18.57
C THR A 607 32.87 20.68 18.65
N ASN A 608 33.56 21.57 17.91
CA ASN A 608 35.03 21.62 17.79
C ASN A 608 35.67 20.31 17.30
N ASN A 609 34.92 19.41 16.65
CA ASN A 609 35.44 18.17 16.08
C ASN A 609 36.01 18.38 14.68
N ARG A 610 37.12 19.14 14.60
CA ARG A 610 37.74 19.55 13.33
C ARG A 610 38.14 18.38 12.42
N LYS A 611 38.52 17.23 13.00
CA LYS A 611 38.90 16.04 12.22
C LYS A 611 37.68 15.43 11.53
N ALA A 612 36.57 15.26 12.26
CA ALA A 612 35.32 14.76 11.68
C ALA A 612 34.77 15.72 10.62
N ALA A 613 34.79 17.04 10.88
CA ALA A 613 34.36 18.05 9.91
C ALA A 613 35.15 17.95 8.60
N LYS A 614 36.49 17.86 8.66
CA LYS A 614 37.35 17.69 7.47
C LYS A 614 37.06 16.41 6.68
N ASN A 615 36.88 15.30 7.37
CA ASN A 615 36.55 14.02 6.72
C ASN A 615 35.17 14.06 6.07
N ALA A 616 34.17 14.62 6.75
CA ALA A 616 32.82 14.77 6.21
C ALA A 616 32.79 15.71 5.00
N TYR A 617 33.56 16.82 5.04
CA TYR A 617 33.71 17.73 3.92
C TYR A 617 34.32 17.07 2.69
N LYS A 618 35.37 16.27 2.88
CA LYS A 618 36.00 15.52 1.78
C LYS A 618 35.00 14.57 1.13
N ARG A 619 34.23 13.82 1.94
CA ARG A 619 33.19 12.91 1.44
C ARG A 619 32.09 13.65 0.68
N LEU A 620 31.71 14.85 1.12
CA LEU A 620 30.73 15.68 0.40
C LEU A 620 31.25 16.09 -0.98
N LEU A 621 32.52 16.50 -1.09
CA LEU A 621 33.14 16.80 -2.39
C LEU A 621 33.20 15.55 -3.29
N GLU A 622 33.62 14.40 -2.76
CA GLU A 622 33.66 13.12 -3.48
C GLU A 622 32.25 12.73 -4.00
N ALA A 623 31.21 12.97 -3.20
CA ALA A 623 29.83 12.71 -3.61
C ALA A 623 29.39 13.65 -4.76
N CYS A 624 29.73 14.94 -4.69
CA CYS A 624 29.47 15.87 -5.80
C CYS A 624 30.23 15.48 -7.08
N GLU A 625 31.49 15.09 -6.98
CA GLU A 625 32.29 14.60 -8.11
C GLU A 625 31.68 13.35 -8.75
N SER A 626 31.23 12.39 -7.93
CA SER A 626 30.55 11.18 -8.39
C SER A 626 29.27 11.52 -9.17
N LEU A 627 28.43 12.41 -8.63
CA LEU A 627 27.18 12.82 -9.28
C LEU A 627 27.45 13.58 -10.59
N GLN A 628 28.50 14.40 -10.66
CA GLN A 628 28.86 15.10 -11.91
C GLN A 628 29.38 14.15 -13.01
N ALA A 629 29.91 12.99 -12.65
CA ALA A 629 30.35 11.96 -13.59
C ALA A 629 29.19 11.17 -14.21
N GLU A 630 27.99 11.25 -13.62
CA GLU A 630 26.78 10.61 -14.15
C GLU A 630 26.16 11.41 -15.30
N MET A 631 25.39 10.73 -16.15
CA MET A 631 24.58 11.40 -17.18
C MET A 631 23.34 12.05 -16.56
N LEU A 632 23.55 13.18 -15.88
CA LEU A 632 22.48 13.98 -15.29
C LEU A 632 21.78 14.89 -16.32
N PRO A 633 20.48 15.18 -16.14
CA PRO A 633 19.81 16.30 -16.81
C PRO A 633 20.59 17.61 -16.62
N ASN A 634 20.48 18.54 -17.58
CA ASN A 634 21.29 19.77 -17.55
C ASN A 634 21.06 20.62 -16.29
N GLN A 635 19.80 20.81 -15.87
CA GLN A 635 19.49 21.59 -14.66
C GLN A 635 19.97 20.90 -13.38
N THR A 636 19.83 19.57 -13.26
CA THR A 636 20.40 18.79 -12.15
C THR A 636 21.92 18.90 -12.11
N ARG A 637 22.58 18.85 -13.28
CA ARG A 637 24.03 19.04 -13.40
C ARG A 637 24.43 20.44 -12.95
N GLU A 638 23.71 21.48 -13.39
CA GLU A 638 23.93 22.87 -12.96
C GLU A 638 23.75 23.02 -11.45
N PHE A 639 22.75 22.37 -10.86
CA PHE A 639 22.52 22.34 -9.41
C PHE A 639 23.71 21.73 -8.66
N VAL A 640 24.20 20.55 -9.07
CA VAL A 640 25.38 19.92 -8.46
C VAL A 640 26.64 20.77 -8.66
N GLN A 641 26.82 21.39 -9.83
CA GLN A 641 27.94 22.31 -10.10
C GLN A 641 27.88 23.55 -9.21
N GLN A 642 26.69 24.11 -8.96
CA GLN A 642 26.50 25.23 -8.05
C GLN A 642 26.91 24.84 -6.62
N ILE A 643 26.49 23.66 -6.14
CA ILE A 643 26.91 23.15 -4.82
C ILE A 643 28.44 22.99 -4.77
N SER A 644 29.05 22.35 -5.76
CA SER A 644 30.51 22.18 -5.82
C SER A 644 31.24 23.51 -5.77
N LYS A 645 30.79 24.52 -6.53
CA LYS A 645 31.36 25.86 -6.51
C LYS A 645 31.22 26.53 -5.14
N MET A 646 30.05 26.43 -4.50
CA MET A 646 29.83 26.96 -3.16
C MET A 646 30.74 26.29 -2.10
N LEU A 647 31.00 24.98 -2.24
CA LEU A 647 31.96 24.26 -1.40
C LEU A 647 33.40 24.71 -1.70
N GLU A 648 33.79 24.94 -2.95
CA GLU A 648 35.13 25.46 -3.24
C GLU A 648 35.37 26.83 -2.61
N GLU A 649 34.38 27.72 -2.74
CA GLU A 649 34.45 29.06 -2.15
C GLU A 649 34.29 29.08 -0.62
N GLY A 650 33.73 28.03 -0.02
CA GLY A 650 33.51 27.89 1.43
C GLY A 650 34.75 27.43 2.22
N LYS A 651 35.88 27.20 1.53
CA LYS A 651 37.16 26.84 2.13
C LYS A 651 37.89 28.09 2.63
N ASN A 652 37.96 28.30 3.94
CA ASN A 652 38.80 29.36 4.49
C ASN A 652 40.29 28.98 4.42
N VAL A 653 41.14 29.97 4.13
CA VAL A 653 42.61 29.84 3.97
C VAL A 653 43.30 29.24 5.22
N GLN A 654 42.66 29.32 6.40
CA GLN A 654 43.16 28.76 7.67
C GLN A 654 42.62 27.36 8.02
N GLY A 655 41.91 26.69 7.10
CA GLY A 655 41.38 25.34 7.31
C GLY A 655 40.09 25.27 8.13
N GLY A 656 39.36 26.39 8.23
CA GLY A 656 37.98 26.46 8.70
C GLY A 656 36.97 26.37 7.54
N PHE A 657 35.71 26.08 7.86
CA PHE A 657 34.61 26.01 6.89
C PHE A 657 33.66 27.20 7.09
N ASP A 658 33.13 27.75 5.99
CA ASP A 658 32.09 28.76 6.04
C ASP A 658 30.74 28.12 6.41
N GLU A 659 30.36 28.21 7.69
CA GLU A 659 29.09 27.66 8.19
C GLU A 659 27.87 28.25 7.47
N LYS A 660 27.92 29.52 7.05
CA LYS A 660 26.80 30.17 6.38
C LYS A 660 26.57 29.54 5.01
N LYS A 661 27.64 29.37 4.22
CA LYS A 661 27.54 28.69 2.91
C LYS A 661 27.10 27.24 3.01
N LEU A 662 27.57 26.51 4.03
CA LEU A 662 27.12 25.13 4.27
C LEU A 662 25.62 25.07 4.60
N LEU A 663 25.10 26.02 5.39
CA LEU A 663 23.67 26.14 5.64
C LEU A 663 22.89 26.59 4.39
N GLU A 664 23.46 27.43 3.53
CA GLU A 664 22.85 27.78 2.24
C GLU A 664 22.71 26.52 1.36
N ILE A 665 23.77 25.69 1.25
CA ILE A 665 23.71 24.39 0.55
C ILE A 665 22.65 23.48 1.16
N ALA A 666 22.60 23.38 2.48
CA ALA A 666 21.60 22.57 3.17
C ALA A 666 20.17 23.04 2.88
N ASN A 667 19.96 24.36 2.70
CA ASN A 667 18.65 24.91 2.35
C ASN A 667 18.32 24.80 0.85
N MET A 668 19.31 24.64 -0.03
CA MET A 668 19.11 24.37 -1.46
C MET A 668 18.52 22.98 -1.68
N VAL A 669 18.83 22.04 -0.79
CA VAL A 669 18.25 20.71 -0.76
C VAL A 669 17.00 20.74 0.09
N THR A 670 15.91 20.29 -0.49
CA THR A 670 14.59 20.73 -0.09
C THR A 670 13.93 19.81 0.90
N TYR A 671 14.07 20.11 2.19
CA TYR A 671 13.10 19.88 3.28
C TYR A 671 13.43 20.85 4.44
#